data_AF-A0A819J0Q6-F1
#
_entry.id   AF-A0A819J0Q6-F1
#
_cell.length_a   1.000
_cell.length_b   1.000
_cell.length_c   1.000
_cell.angle_alpha   90.00
_cell.angle_beta   90.00
_cell.angle_gamma   90.00
#
_symmetry.space_group_name_H-M   'P 1'
#
loop_
_entity.id
_entity.type
_entity.pdbx_description
1 polymer ?
#
loop_
_entity_poly.entity_id
_entity_poly.type
_entity_poly.pdbx_seq_one_letter_code
_entity_poly.pdbx_strand_id
1 'polypeptide(L)'
;MDYQTLSNEDNEAFEGPDQTLSPFVQYETQDDQNNNEKQLRWSHQKDLDDFFIRIYQYHQRHGFSCIVLSEIFALVQFVFIVSFTILIVQCIDYPLLFRSTPSARNLTDKIQIDQVIQSPKQCLRNMHLITSICLLLSFIYWIYRLSRAIYNLLSYFNIRTFYTQALDIKPNELANMTWHEVQQRLIIAQRTHHLCIHKANLTELDIHNRLLRFKNYEVALVNKGILPPRIHVPILGDILSFTTGFKFNLRLILFQSPYAPFDQRWHLRQEYKVHSQRTALAQQLARFILLYGLANLLLSPFIFIWQVLNLFYGYTELVRREPGLLGSRRWSNYGRLYLRHFNELDHSLNQRLNRGYKPAVSYMSSFVNYGVIETAKFVSFAAGAILAVLILLTIYDEDVLKVDHMLTLMTGLGVVLGVCRSLIPDENMVCDPEQMMQLVLAQVHYQPDSWKDHAHKDYVQTEFGQMFQLKYVYFLEELLSPFITPIVLCFHLRRKSLQIIDFLRNYTIEVQGVGDVCSFAQLDIGKHGDLKWFAPVRVKTDNTIGITNDGKLELSLMHFHHANPQWQMPKQCEMYLEKIQERAMENLQTSSILQQSLPQMQRSFYSDPATTSTISNHSVIPKRLSNSNSYTHSTHLTHTTTSISIQPPTSSIIRSDASKADLPYKHLAPLGVLSKIHAQTYGLSDSNYLSSTLGPLQGLPGAAQLDMNVSCLFMHELRHKYKHGEYEELQNISEEPIPETRC
;
A
#
# COMPACT_ATOMS: atom_id res chain seq x y z
N MET A 1 57.36 -23.75 -3.51
CA MET A 1 58.34 -24.07 -2.46
C MET A 1 58.53 -22.79 -1.66
N ASP A 2 58.52 -22.92 -0.34
CA ASP A 2 58.36 -21.82 0.61
C ASP A 2 59.67 -21.09 0.93
N TYR A 3 59.53 -20.12 1.86
CA TYR A 3 60.51 -19.28 2.55
C TYR A 3 60.92 -18.00 1.78
N GLN A 4 60.69 -16.78 2.30
CA GLN A 4 61.16 -16.17 3.58
C GLN A 4 62.69 -16.05 3.60
N THR A 5 63.35 -14.96 4.04
CA THR A 5 62.95 -13.85 4.94
C THR A 5 64.08 -12.79 5.00
N LEU A 6 63.77 -11.55 5.43
CA LEU A 6 64.65 -10.64 6.24
C LEU A 6 66.02 -10.20 5.63
N SER A 7 66.67 -9.08 6.02
CA SER A 7 66.28 -7.88 6.76
C SER A 7 67.34 -6.77 6.57
N ASN A 8 66.99 -5.55 6.96
CA ASN A 8 67.81 -4.33 7.07
C ASN A 8 69.23 -4.47 7.63
N GLU A 9 70.12 -3.57 7.16
CA GLU A 9 71.28 -2.88 7.78
C GLU A 9 71.91 -2.06 6.62
N ASP A 10 72.49 -0.85 6.70
CA ASP A 10 72.48 0.28 7.64
C ASP A 10 72.92 1.52 6.83
N ASN A 11 72.69 2.76 7.31
CA ASN A 11 73.71 3.83 7.28
C ASN A 11 73.23 5.12 7.96
N GLU A 12 74.17 5.74 8.66
CA GLU A 12 73.97 6.79 9.66
C GLU A 12 73.89 8.23 9.08
N ALA A 13 73.22 9.08 9.87
CA ALA A 13 73.58 10.46 10.23
C ALA A 13 73.98 11.50 9.16
N PHE A 14 73.20 12.59 9.12
CA PHE A 14 73.75 13.95 8.98
C PHE A 14 72.93 14.93 9.85
N GLU A 15 73.59 15.64 10.78
CA GLU A 15 72.94 16.60 11.67
C GLU A 15 72.79 18.00 11.04
N GLY A 16 71.68 18.68 11.34
CA GLY A 16 71.40 20.07 10.97
C GLY A 16 70.18 20.58 11.76
N PRO A 17 70.17 21.83 12.23
CA PRO A 17 69.80 22.09 13.63
C PRO A 17 68.32 22.38 13.91
N ASP A 18 67.98 22.26 15.20
CA ASP A 18 66.68 22.56 15.80
C ASP A 18 66.02 23.86 15.31
N GLN A 19 64.80 23.72 14.81
CA GLN A 19 63.76 24.73 14.96
C GLN A 19 62.64 24.14 15.82
N THR A 20 62.48 24.70 17.02
CA THR A 20 61.47 24.29 17.99
C THR A 20 60.06 24.65 17.49
N LEU A 21 59.38 23.68 16.88
CA LEU A 21 57.95 23.80 16.59
C LEU A 21 57.15 23.91 17.89
N SER A 22 56.22 24.85 17.92
CA SER A 22 55.26 25.01 19.00
C SER A 22 54.21 23.88 18.99
N PRO A 23 53.66 23.49 20.16
CA PRO A 23 52.65 22.42 20.27
C PRO A 23 51.26 22.94 19.87
N PHE A 24 51.07 23.29 18.60
CA PHE A 24 49.82 23.85 18.07
C PHE A 24 49.33 23.25 16.74
N VAL A 25 49.89 22.10 16.33
CA VAL A 25 49.50 21.37 15.10
C VAL A 25 49.15 19.91 15.41
N GLN A 26 48.27 19.68 16.39
CA GLN A 26 47.82 18.33 16.76
C GLN A 26 46.31 18.19 17.07
N TYR A 27 45.52 19.25 16.94
CA TYR A 27 44.05 19.20 17.13
C TYR A 27 43.24 19.14 15.82
N GLU A 28 43.89 19.25 14.67
CA GLU A 28 43.22 19.35 13.35
C GLU A 28 43.28 18.02 12.54
N THR A 29 43.71 16.92 13.17
CA THR A 29 43.87 15.62 12.47
C THR A 29 42.94 14.52 12.93
N GLN A 30 42.36 14.58 14.14
CA GLN A 30 41.47 13.51 14.62
C GLN A 30 40.03 13.60 14.10
N ASP A 31 39.44 14.80 14.00
CA ASP A 31 38.08 14.95 13.46
C ASP A 31 38.02 14.77 11.94
N ASP A 32 39.04 15.24 11.21
CA ASP A 32 39.13 15.03 9.76
C ASP A 32 39.45 13.57 9.39
N GLN A 33 40.28 12.86 10.16
CA GLN A 33 40.42 11.41 9.99
C GLN A 33 39.10 10.67 10.32
N ASN A 34 38.40 11.03 11.39
CA ASN A 34 37.09 10.47 11.72
C ASN A 34 36.04 10.74 10.62
N ASN A 35 36.04 11.94 10.04
CA ASN A 35 35.08 12.31 9.01
C ASN A 35 35.39 11.62 7.68
N ASN A 36 36.67 11.47 7.33
CA ASN A 36 37.09 10.66 6.19
C ASN A 36 36.72 9.17 6.39
N GLU A 37 37.01 8.56 7.56
CA GLU A 37 36.60 7.18 7.85
C GLU A 37 35.07 6.99 7.80
N LYS A 38 34.29 7.94 8.35
CA LYS A 38 32.81 7.95 8.25
C LYS A 38 32.34 8.06 6.80
N GLN A 39 33.01 8.85 5.95
CA GLN A 39 32.68 8.96 4.52
C GLN A 39 33.02 7.66 3.77
N LEU A 40 34.22 7.12 3.96
CA LEU A 40 34.68 5.86 3.36
C LEU A 40 33.80 4.66 3.75
N ARG A 41 33.31 4.59 4.99
CA ARG A 41 32.46 3.48 5.47
C ARG A 41 31.19 3.24 4.64
N TRP A 42 30.60 4.29 4.08
CA TRP A 42 29.36 4.19 3.29
C TRP A 42 29.58 4.28 1.78
N SER A 43 30.82 4.53 1.35
CA SER A 43 31.20 4.46 -0.06
C SER A 43 31.04 3.03 -0.59
N HIS A 44 30.66 2.89 -1.86
CA HIS A 44 30.58 1.60 -2.57
C HIS A 44 29.70 0.53 -1.86
N GLN A 45 28.40 0.80 -1.68
CA GLN A 45 27.47 -0.22 -1.17
C GLN A 45 27.23 -1.35 -2.22
N LYS A 46 27.47 -2.61 -1.85
CA LYS A 46 27.43 -3.77 -2.77
C LYS A 46 26.03 -4.12 -3.31
N ASP A 47 25.01 -4.08 -2.44
CA ASP A 47 23.60 -4.23 -2.82
C ASP A 47 22.88 -2.95 -2.40
N LEU A 48 22.75 -2.02 -3.36
CA LEU A 48 22.06 -0.73 -3.18
C LEU A 48 20.53 -0.89 -3.10
N ASP A 49 19.97 -1.93 -3.70
CA ASP A 49 18.52 -2.16 -3.72
C ASP A 49 18.06 -2.65 -2.34
N ASP A 50 18.70 -3.68 -1.77
CA ASP A 50 18.42 -4.15 -0.41
C ASP A 50 18.70 -3.06 0.64
N PHE A 51 19.75 -2.25 0.43
CA PHE A 51 20.06 -1.10 1.29
C PHE A 51 18.96 -0.03 1.29
N PHE A 52 18.53 0.45 0.11
CA PHE A 52 17.43 1.42 0.02
C PHE A 52 16.11 0.82 0.53
N ILE A 53 15.82 -0.44 0.23
CA ILE A 53 14.63 -1.13 0.73
C ILE A 53 14.62 -1.17 2.27
N ARG A 54 15.77 -1.35 2.92
CA ARG A 54 15.88 -1.29 4.39
C ARG A 54 15.81 0.12 4.94
N ILE A 55 16.37 1.14 4.26
CA ILE A 55 16.17 2.55 4.64
C ILE A 55 14.68 2.88 4.65
N TYR A 56 13.97 2.56 3.56
CA TYR A 56 12.53 2.74 3.48
C TYR A 56 11.78 1.97 4.58
N GLN A 57 12.09 0.68 4.80
CA GLN A 57 11.45 -0.11 5.86
C GLN A 57 11.78 0.41 7.27
N TYR A 58 12.96 0.99 7.50
CA TYR A 58 13.36 1.57 8.78
C TYR A 58 12.49 2.77 9.14
N HIS A 59 12.26 3.67 8.17
CA HIS A 59 11.31 4.77 8.30
C HIS A 59 9.88 4.26 8.54
N GLN A 60 9.37 3.38 7.66
CA GLN A 60 7.98 2.90 7.73
C GLN A 60 7.66 2.02 8.96
N ARG A 61 8.68 1.49 9.66
CA ARG A 61 8.52 0.75 10.93
C ARG A 61 8.84 1.61 12.17
N HIS A 62 8.94 2.93 12.02
CA HIS A 62 9.22 3.89 13.10
C HIS A 62 10.53 3.60 13.88
N GLY A 63 11.58 3.18 13.17
CA GLY A 63 12.95 3.07 13.70
C GLY A 63 13.30 1.76 14.42
N PHE A 64 14.54 1.72 14.92
CA PHE A 64 15.19 0.47 15.38
C PHE A 64 14.46 -0.24 16.52
N SER A 65 14.05 0.48 17.57
CA SER A 65 13.43 -0.12 18.77
C SER A 65 12.11 -0.83 18.44
N CYS A 66 11.30 -0.22 17.59
CA CYS A 66 10.04 -0.80 17.09
C CYS A 66 10.29 -2.05 16.24
N ILE A 67 11.35 -2.06 15.42
CA ILE A 67 11.77 -3.25 14.66
C ILE A 67 12.22 -4.37 15.59
N VAL A 68 13.09 -4.10 16.56
CA VAL A 68 13.56 -5.09 17.55
C VAL A 68 12.38 -5.72 18.28
N LEU A 69 11.47 -4.89 18.81
CA LEU A 69 10.30 -5.35 19.54
C LEU A 69 9.38 -6.20 18.65
N SER A 70 9.17 -5.78 17.40
CA SER A 70 8.35 -6.51 16.43
C SER A 70 8.93 -7.89 16.10
N GLU A 71 10.22 -8.01 15.81
CA GLU A 71 10.84 -9.31 15.50
C GLU A 71 10.87 -10.23 16.74
N ILE A 72 11.11 -9.70 17.95
CA ILE A 72 11.04 -10.45 19.21
C ILE A 72 9.63 -10.99 19.46
N PHE A 73 8.61 -10.11 19.47
CA PHE A 73 7.23 -10.55 19.70
C PHE A 73 6.75 -11.53 18.65
N ALA A 74 7.14 -11.36 17.39
CA ALA A 74 6.75 -12.28 16.34
C ALA A 74 7.40 -13.67 16.53
N LEU A 75 8.63 -13.77 17.07
CA LEU A 75 9.25 -15.05 17.49
C LEU A 75 8.54 -15.69 18.69
N VAL A 76 8.25 -14.90 19.74
CA VAL A 76 7.54 -15.34 20.95
C VAL A 76 6.13 -15.85 20.61
N GLN A 77 5.39 -15.13 19.76
CA GLN A 77 4.05 -15.50 19.30
C GLN A 77 4.05 -16.89 18.62
N PHE A 78 5.08 -17.22 17.84
CA PHE A 78 5.18 -18.54 17.21
C PHE A 78 5.40 -19.65 18.25
N VAL A 79 6.31 -19.44 19.20
CA VAL A 79 6.55 -20.40 20.29
C VAL A 79 5.28 -20.60 21.11
N PHE A 80 4.57 -19.51 21.44
CA PHE A 80 3.30 -19.55 22.16
C PHE A 80 2.21 -20.33 21.41
N ILE A 81 2.01 -20.06 20.11
CA ILE A 81 1.03 -20.78 19.29
C ILE A 81 1.33 -22.29 19.29
N VAL A 82 2.59 -22.68 19.07
CA VAL A 82 2.98 -24.10 19.01
C VAL A 82 2.85 -24.76 20.39
N SER A 83 3.36 -24.15 21.46
CA SER A 83 3.31 -24.74 22.81
C SER A 83 1.88 -24.83 23.35
N PHE A 84 1.06 -23.81 23.14
CA PHE A 84 -0.34 -23.79 23.57
C PHE A 84 -1.20 -24.78 22.77
N THR A 85 -0.93 -24.95 21.47
CA THR A 85 -1.58 -26.01 20.67
C THR A 85 -1.24 -27.40 21.21
N ILE A 86 0.03 -27.66 21.54
CA ILE A 86 0.46 -28.95 22.10
C ILE A 86 -0.16 -29.21 23.47
N LEU A 87 -0.23 -28.18 24.33
CA LEU A 87 -0.90 -28.25 25.63
C LEU A 87 -2.36 -28.69 25.47
N ILE A 88 -3.11 -28.01 24.59
CA ILE A 88 -4.52 -28.28 24.32
C ILE A 88 -4.71 -29.69 23.76
N VAL A 89 -3.97 -30.06 22.72
CA VAL A 89 -4.20 -31.31 21.98
C VAL A 89 -3.75 -32.54 22.75
N GLN A 90 -2.68 -32.47 23.57
CA GLN A 90 -2.05 -33.65 24.16
C GLN A 90 -1.95 -33.68 25.69
N CYS A 91 -1.93 -32.52 26.37
CA CYS A 91 -1.73 -32.49 27.83
C CYS A 91 -3.03 -32.30 28.64
N ILE A 92 -4.18 -32.10 27.98
CA ILE A 92 -5.50 -31.96 28.63
C ILE A 92 -6.23 -33.31 28.64
N ASP A 93 -6.64 -33.78 29.82
CA ASP A 93 -7.53 -34.94 29.94
C ASP A 93 -9.00 -34.54 29.69
N TYR A 94 -9.40 -34.55 28.42
CA TYR A 94 -10.79 -34.27 28.01
C TYR A 94 -11.82 -35.24 28.61
N PRO A 95 -11.59 -36.58 28.68
CA PRO A 95 -12.49 -37.51 29.37
C PRO A 95 -12.77 -37.15 30.83
N LEU A 96 -11.78 -36.66 31.58
CA LEU A 96 -11.94 -36.14 32.94
C LEU A 96 -12.70 -34.80 32.94
N LEU A 97 -12.27 -33.84 32.12
CA LEU A 97 -12.87 -32.50 32.01
C LEU A 97 -14.37 -32.55 31.70
N PHE A 98 -14.79 -33.43 30.78
CA PHE A 98 -16.19 -33.58 30.37
C PHE A 98 -16.97 -34.61 31.19
N ARG A 99 -16.39 -35.16 32.28
CA ARG A 99 -16.99 -36.23 33.10
C ARG A 99 -17.56 -37.39 32.26
N SER A 100 -16.83 -37.76 31.20
CA SER A 100 -17.28 -38.79 30.25
C SER A 100 -17.10 -40.21 30.80
N THR A 101 -16.18 -40.41 31.76
CA THR A 101 -15.95 -41.70 32.42
C THR A 101 -16.84 -41.86 33.66
N PRO A 102 -17.28 -43.09 34.01
CA PRO A 102 -18.11 -43.33 35.19
C PRO A 102 -17.42 -42.89 36.49
N SER A 103 -16.10 -43.07 36.60
CA SER A 103 -15.31 -42.62 37.74
C SER A 103 -15.33 -41.09 37.91
N ALA A 104 -15.35 -40.32 36.81
CA ALA A 104 -15.41 -38.86 36.86
C ALA A 104 -16.83 -38.30 37.12
N ARG A 105 -17.88 -39.09 36.86
CA ARG A 105 -19.28 -38.74 37.21
C ARG A 105 -19.56 -38.89 38.71
N ASN A 106 -18.85 -39.81 39.37
CA ASN A 106 -19.00 -40.07 40.81
C ASN A 106 -18.20 -39.08 41.69
N LEU A 107 -17.40 -38.17 41.11
CA LEU A 107 -16.75 -37.09 41.84
C LEU A 107 -17.77 -35.98 42.16
N THR A 108 -18.12 -35.84 43.43
CA THR A 108 -18.93 -34.73 43.96
C THR A 108 -18.19 -33.40 43.97
N ASP A 109 -16.85 -33.44 44.03
CA ASP A 109 -16.02 -32.25 44.17
C ASP A 109 -15.90 -31.45 42.86
N LYS A 110 -15.65 -30.15 43.00
CA LYS A 110 -15.36 -29.26 41.88
C LYS A 110 -13.97 -29.58 41.33
N ILE A 111 -13.91 -30.07 40.10
CA ILE A 111 -12.66 -30.36 39.39
C ILE A 111 -11.87 -29.05 39.24
N GLN A 112 -10.61 -29.07 39.66
CA GLN A 112 -9.69 -27.94 39.50
C GLN A 112 -8.87 -28.09 38.21
N ILE A 113 -8.37 -26.97 37.65
CA ILE A 113 -7.70 -26.94 36.33
C ILE A 113 -6.37 -27.71 36.36
N ASP A 114 -5.66 -27.69 37.49
CA ASP A 114 -4.43 -28.45 37.72
C ASP A 114 -4.64 -29.97 37.65
N GLN A 115 -5.80 -30.47 38.08
CA GLN A 115 -6.16 -31.89 37.99
C GLN A 115 -6.42 -32.36 36.55
N VAL A 116 -6.80 -31.43 35.66
CA VAL A 116 -7.11 -31.70 34.24
C VAL A 116 -5.85 -31.68 33.36
N ILE A 117 -4.83 -30.90 33.75
CA ILE A 117 -3.56 -30.79 33.03
C ILE A 117 -2.64 -31.93 33.48
N GLN A 118 -2.35 -32.87 32.57
CA GLN A 118 -1.47 -33.99 32.85
C GLN A 118 -0.04 -33.54 33.19
N SER A 119 0.62 -34.28 34.08
CA SER A 119 2.02 -33.99 34.43
C SER A 119 2.92 -33.99 33.19
N PRO A 120 3.93 -33.09 33.09
CA PRO A 120 4.74 -32.96 31.86
C PRO A 120 5.40 -34.28 31.42
N LYS A 121 5.86 -35.11 32.37
CA LYS A 121 6.46 -36.42 32.10
C LYS A 121 5.46 -37.40 31.45
N GLN A 122 4.20 -37.35 31.88
CA GLN A 122 3.12 -38.18 31.32
C GLN A 122 2.69 -37.68 29.94
N CYS A 123 2.56 -36.36 29.76
CA CYS A 123 2.26 -35.77 28.46
C CYS A 123 3.36 -36.11 27.43
N LEU A 124 4.65 -35.96 27.78
CA LEU A 124 5.76 -36.34 26.89
C LEU A 124 5.76 -37.83 26.50
N ARG A 125 5.43 -38.74 27.44
CA ARG A 125 5.37 -40.19 27.16
C ARG A 125 4.20 -40.56 26.24
N ASN A 126 3.10 -39.82 26.30
CA ASN A 126 1.89 -40.07 25.52
C ASN A 126 1.87 -39.31 24.17
N MET A 127 2.96 -38.62 23.79
CA MET A 127 3.00 -37.83 22.55
C MET A 127 2.80 -38.70 21.30
N HIS A 128 1.76 -38.39 20.53
CA HIS A 128 1.52 -39.00 19.23
C HIS A 128 2.63 -38.67 18.21
N LEU A 129 3.00 -39.65 17.38
CA LEU A 129 4.05 -39.53 16.35
C LEU A 129 3.88 -38.30 15.45
N ILE A 130 2.64 -37.99 15.04
CA ILE A 130 2.34 -36.82 14.19
C ILE A 130 2.68 -35.51 14.93
N THR A 131 2.36 -35.40 16.21
CA THR A 131 2.71 -34.22 17.02
C THR A 131 4.23 -34.08 17.16
N SER A 132 4.95 -35.18 17.34
CA SER A 132 6.42 -35.17 17.38
C SER A 132 7.05 -34.72 16.06
N ILE A 133 6.51 -35.15 14.90
CA ILE A 133 6.96 -34.69 13.58
C ILE A 133 6.66 -33.20 13.38
N CYS A 134 5.43 -32.75 13.72
CA CYS A 134 5.06 -31.34 13.64
C CYS A 134 5.92 -30.46 14.56
N LEU A 135 6.28 -30.93 15.76
CA LEU A 135 7.17 -30.23 16.69
C LEU A 135 8.59 -30.12 16.13
N LEU A 136 9.14 -31.20 15.56
CA LEU A 136 10.47 -31.19 14.91
C LEU A 136 10.52 -30.17 13.76
N LEU A 137 9.53 -30.19 12.86
CA LEU A 137 9.44 -29.24 11.75
C LEU A 137 9.25 -27.79 12.23
N SER A 138 8.44 -27.57 13.27
CA SER A 138 8.24 -26.25 13.90
C SER A 138 9.53 -25.73 14.53
N PHE A 139 10.32 -26.60 15.17
CA PHE A 139 11.62 -26.25 15.74
C PHE A 139 12.64 -25.87 14.67
N ILE A 140 12.77 -26.65 13.59
CA ILE A 140 13.64 -26.34 12.46
C ILE A 140 13.26 -24.99 11.83
N TYR A 141 11.97 -24.75 11.62
CA TYR A 141 11.47 -23.47 11.10
C TYR A 141 11.73 -22.31 12.08
N TRP A 142 11.59 -22.51 13.39
CA TRP A 142 11.89 -21.50 14.40
C TRP A 142 13.37 -21.13 14.40
N ILE A 143 14.29 -22.09 14.29
CA ILE A 143 15.74 -21.83 14.17
C ILE A 143 16.07 -21.05 12.90
N TYR A 144 15.49 -21.42 11.74
CA TYR A 144 15.61 -20.65 10.50
C TYR A 144 15.09 -19.21 10.65
N ARG A 145 13.98 -19.03 11.37
CA ARG A 145 13.39 -17.71 11.60
C ARG A 145 14.22 -16.88 12.56
N LEU A 146 14.80 -17.49 13.61
CA LEU A 146 15.69 -16.85 14.56
C LEU A 146 16.98 -16.36 13.87
N SER A 147 17.63 -17.20 13.06
CA SER A 147 18.85 -16.80 12.34
C SER A 147 18.57 -15.66 11.35
N ARG A 148 17.43 -15.70 10.65
CA ARG A 148 16.97 -14.60 9.79
C ARG A 148 16.66 -13.33 10.58
N ALA A 149 16.05 -13.43 11.76
CA ALA A 149 15.79 -12.28 12.62
C ALA A 149 17.11 -11.64 13.09
N ILE A 150 18.07 -12.43 13.57
CA ILE A 150 19.41 -11.95 13.96
C ILE A 150 20.10 -11.24 12.79
N TYR A 151 20.14 -11.84 11.59
CA TYR A 151 20.69 -11.21 10.39
C TYR A 151 20.01 -9.87 10.06
N ASN A 152 18.68 -9.83 10.13
CA ASN A 152 17.92 -8.60 9.90
C ASN A 152 18.25 -7.53 10.95
N LEU A 153 18.36 -7.88 12.23
CA LEU A 153 18.67 -6.93 13.30
C LEU A 153 20.09 -6.35 13.16
N LEU A 154 21.09 -7.18 12.82
CA LEU A 154 22.45 -6.70 12.52
C LEU A 154 22.46 -5.75 11.30
N SER A 155 21.70 -6.09 10.26
CA SER A 155 21.55 -5.23 9.08
C SER A 155 20.85 -3.90 9.42
N TYR A 156 19.76 -3.93 10.19
CA TYR A 156 19.06 -2.73 10.64
C TYR A 156 19.84 -1.89 11.65
N PHE A 157 20.78 -2.49 12.39
CA PHE A 157 21.72 -1.74 13.21
C PHE A 157 22.65 -0.88 12.36
N ASN A 158 23.19 -1.44 11.26
CA ASN A 158 23.95 -0.65 10.27
C ASN A 158 23.10 0.47 9.65
N ILE A 159 21.84 0.21 9.31
CA ILE A 159 20.92 1.25 8.81
C ILE A 159 20.67 2.34 9.88
N ARG A 160 20.48 1.98 11.14
CA ARG A 160 20.39 2.96 12.24
C ARG A 160 21.64 3.84 12.29
N THR A 161 22.83 3.25 12.18
CA THR A 161 24.08 4.02 12.15
C THR A 161 24.13 4.97 10.96
N PHE A 162 23.73 4.53 9.76
CA PHE A 162 23.62 5.38 8.57
C PHE A 162 22.67 6.56 8.77
N TYR A 163 21.48 6.34 9.33
CA TYR A 163 20.54 7.42 9.67
C TYR A 163 21.16 8.46 10.61
N THR A 164 21.89 8.03 11.63
CA THR A 164 22.50 8.94 12.62
C THR A 164 23.80 9.60 12.16
N GLN A 165 24.57 8.99 11.25
CA GLN A 165 25.91 9.46 10.85
C GLN A 165 25.96 10.11 9.47
N ALA A 166 25.13 9.68 8.53
CA ALA A 166 25.17 10.12 7.13
C ALA A 166 23.94 10.94 6.71
N LEU A 167 22.77 10.69 7.32
CA LEU A 167 21.56 11.50 7.10
C LEU A 167 21.37 12.59 8.17
N ASP A 168 22.14 12.55 9.27
CA ASP A 168 21.99 13.41 10.46
C ASP A 168 20.55 13.46 11.01
N ILE A 169 19.89 12.30 11.10
CA ILE A 169 18.54 12.16 11.65
C ILE A 169 18.61 11.47 13.01
N LYS A 170 18.16 12.16 14.06
CA LYS A 170 18.12 11.57 15.41
C LYS A 170 16.93 10.60 15.54
N PRO A 171 17.04 9.54 16.35
CA PRO A 171 15.95 8.56 16.52
C PRO A 171 14.60 9.16 16.92
N ASN A 172 14.61 10.26 17.69
CA ASN A 172 13.41 10.94 18.17
C ASN A 172 12.71 11.79 17.10
N GLU A 173 13.45 12.24 16.08
CA GLU A 173 12.94 13.10 15.00
C GLU A 173 12.24 12.27 13.91
N LEU A 174 12.69 11.02 13.71
CA LEU A 174 12.21 10.10 12.66
C LEU A 174 10.69 9.90 12.64
N ALA A 175 10.02 9.98 13.80
CA ALA A 175 8.56 9.79 13.89
C ALA A 175 7.76 10.96 13.27
N ASN A 176 8.36 12.16 13.20
CA ASN A 176 7.71 13.38 12.72
C ASN A 176 8.08 13.73 11.27
N MET A 177 9.15 13.13 10.73
CA MET A 177 9.61 13.37 9.36
C MET A 177 8.72 12.65 8.34
N THR A 178 8.52 13.28 7.18
CA THR A 178 7.91 12.60 6.03
C THR A 178 8.95 11.78 5.25
N TRP A 179 8.49 10.77 4.51
CA TRP A 179 9.38 10.02 3.60
C TRP A 179 10.04 10.94 2.56
N HIS A 180 9.35 11.99 2.11
CA HIS A 180 9.90 12.97 1.18
C HIS A 180 11.15 13.68 1.74
N GLU A 181 11.13 14.10 3.00
CA GLU A 181 12.32 14.69 3.65
C GLU A 181 13.49 13.71 3.73
N VAL A 182 13.22 12.45 4.10
CA VAL A 182 14.24 11.40 4.16
C VAL A 182 14.83 11.11 2.79
N GLN A 183 13.99 11.07 1.75
CA GLN A 183 14.41 10.91 0.35
C GLN A 183 15.29 12.09 -0.11
N GLN A 184 14.94 13.33 0.23
CA GLN A 184 15.77 14.49 -0.10
C GLN A 184 17.10 14.49 0.66
N ARG A 185 17.14 14.10 1.94
CA ARG A 185 18.41 13.89 2.65
C ARG A 185 19.25 12.77 2.02
N LEU A 186 18.63 11.71 1.50
CA LEU A 186 19.34 10.63 0.79
C LEU A 186 19.96 11.10 -0.54
N ILE A 187 19.27 11.97 -1.29
CA ILE A 187 19.79 12.60 -2.52
C ILE A 187 20.99 13.52 -2.20
N ILE A 188 20.93 14.28 -1.11
CA ILE A 188 22.05 15.11 -0.64
C ILE A 188 23.22 14.22 -0.20
N ALA A 189 22.96 13.20 0.63
CA ALA A 189 23.97 12.27 1.14
C ALA A 189 24.71 11.50 0.04
N GLN A 190 24.09 11.25 -1.11
CA GLN A 190 24.77 10.67 -2.28
C GLN A 190 25.94 11.54 -2.78
N ARG A 191 25.84 12.88 -2.69
CA ARG A 191 26.91 13.80 -3.10
C ARG A 191 28.11 13.76 -2.15
N THR A 192 27.86 13.55 -0.86
CA THR A 192 28.89 13.53 0.20
C THR A 192 29.53 12.15 0.38
N HIS A 193 28.75 11.07 0.24
CA HIS A 193 29.18 9.70 0.59
C HIS A 193 29.34 8.76 -0.61
N HIS A 194 28.98 9.19 -1.83
CA HIS A 194 29.10 8.41 -3.07
C HIS A 194 28.58 6.96 -2.95
N LEU A 195 27.34 6.81 -2.44
CA LEU A 195 26.69 5.51 -2.22
C LEU A 195 26.59 4.70 -3.53
N CYS A 196 26.27 5.39 -4.63
CA CYS A 196 26.35 4.88 -6.00
C CYS A 196 27.56 5.44 -6.75
N ILE A 197 28.37 4.55 -7.34
CA ILE A 197 29.61 4.88 -8.06
C ILE A 197 29.31 5.38 -9.48
N HIS A 198 28.40 4.68 -10.18
CA HIS A 198 28.14 4.90 -11.60
C HIS A 198 27.32 6.15 -11.91
N LYS A 199 26.82 6.86 -10.89
CA LYS A 199 25.98 8.06 -11.08
C LYS A 199 26.24 9.07 -9.97
N ALA A 200 26.84 10.21 -10.32
CA ALA A 200 27.20 11.25 -9.35
C ALA A 200 25.99 11.84 -8.61
N ASN A 201 24.87 12.06 -9.32
CA ASN A 201 23.61 12.52 -8.75
C ASN A 201 22.53 11.45 -8.92
N LEU A 202 21.97 10.96 -7.80
CA LEU A 202 20.75 10.15 -7.80
C LEU A 202 19.53 11.06 -7.93
N THR A 203 18.55 10.63 -8.72
CA THR A 203 17.23 11.27 -8.85
C THR A 203 16.20 10.54 -7.99
N GLU A 204 15.07 11.19 -7.72
CA GLU A 204 13.90 10.59 -7.09
C GLU A 204 13.44 9.31 -7.82
N LEU A 205 13.48 9.34 -9.16
CA LEU A 205 13.09 8.22 -10.02
C LEU A 205 14.04 7.03 -9.90
N ASP A 206 15.35 7.26 -9.72
CA ASP A 206 16.32 6.18 -9.48
C ASP A 206 16.04 5.47 -8.15
N ILE A 207 15.79 6.24 -7.09
CA ILE A 207 15.48 5.71 -5.75
C ILE A 207 14.20 4.88 -5.80
N HIS A 208 13.14 5.38 -6.46
CA HIS A 208 11.90 4.63 -6.63
C HIS A 208 12.08 3.36 -7.47
N ASN A 209 12.83 3.42 -8.57
CA ASN A 209 13.10 2.24 -9.40
C ASN A 209 13.86 1.15 -8.62
N ARG A 210 14.81 1.51 -7.75
CA ARG A 210 15.50 0.56 -6.87
C ARG A 210 14.58 -0.02 -5.77
N LEU A 211 13.80 0.83 -5.10
CA LEU A 211 12.83 0.41 -4.07
C LEU A 211 11.72 -0.49 -4.60
N LEU A 212 11.33 -0.31 -5.86
CA LEU A 212 10.12 -0.87 -6.44
C LEU A 212 10.37 -1.80 -7.65
N ARG A 213 11.63 -2.07 -8.04
CA ARG A 213 12.04 -2.87 -9.23
C ARG A 213 11.10 -4.04 -9.51
N PHE A 214 11.01 -4.99 -8.57
CA PHE A 214 10.16 -6.18 -8.71
C PHE A 214 8.66 -5.91 -8.58
N LYS A 215 8.25 -4.89 -7.82
CA LYS A 215 6.82 -4.50 -7.72
C LYS A 215 6.33 -3.86 -9.02
N ASN A 216 7.16 -3.09 -9.71
CA ASN A 216 6.84 -2.55 -11.03
C ASN A 216 6.65 -3.68 -12.07
N TYR A 217 7.45 -4.76 -12.00
CA TYR A 217 7.19 -5.98 -12.79
C TYR A 217 5.89 -6.69 -12.38
N GLU A 218 5.57 -6.81 -11.07
CA GLU A 218 4.26 -7.36 -10.62
C GLU A 218 3.08 -6.55 -11.19
N VAL A 219 3.15 -5.21 -11.11
CA VAL A 219 2.12 -4.29 -11.62
C VAL A 219 1.97 -4.41 -13.13
N ALA A 220 3.06 -4.52 -13.88
CA ALA A 220 3.05 -4.67 -15.33
C ALA A 220 2.53 -6.04 -15.80
N LEU A 221 2.90 -7.13 -15.11
CA LEU A 221 2.36 -8.48 -15.36
C LEU A 221 0.84 -8.54 -15.15
N VAL A 222 0.33 -7.81 -14.15
CA VAL A 222 -1.10 -7.66 -13.92
C VAL A 222 -1.77 -6.78 -14.99
N ASN A 223 -1.17 -5.63 -15.33
CA ASN A 223 -1.74 -4.72 -16.34
C ASN A 223 -1.87 -5.40 -17.72
N LYS A 224 -0.90 -6.23 -18.10
CA LYS A 224 -0.91 -6.99 -19.36
C LYS A 224 -1.79 -8.25 -19.33
N GLY A 225 -2.53 -8.52 -18.25
CA GLY A 225 -3.39 -9.71 -18.13
C GLY A 225 -2.65 -11.06 -18.07
N ILE A 226 -1.33 -11.05 -17.87
CA ILE A 226 -0.53 -12.26 -17.72
C ILE A 226 -0.86 -12.90 -16.36
N LEU A 227 -1.07 -12.07 -15.33
CA LEU A 227 -1.46 -12.48 -13.97
C LEU A 227 -2.64 -11.64 -13.45
N PRO A 228 -3.36 -12.11 -12.41
CA PRO A 228 -3.45 -13.50 -11.97
C PRO A 228 -4.22 -14.36 -12.99
N PRO A 229 -4.16 -15.70 -12.91
CA PRO A 229 -5.02 -16.55 -13.73
C PRO A 229 -6.49 -16.42 -13.28
N ARG A 230 -7.39 -16.21 -14.23
CA ARG A 230 -8.83 -16.41 -14.03
C ARG A 230 -9.09 -17.92 -14.01
N ILE A 231 -9.71 -18.42 -12.94
CA ILE A 231 -9.98 -19.85 -12.75
C ILE A 231 -11.48 -20.04 -12.82
N HIS A 232 -11.96 -20.71 -13.87
CA HIS A 232 -13.37 -21.06 -13.99
C HIS A 232 -13.69 -22.24 -13.06
N VAL A 233 -14.56 -22.02 -12.07
CA VAL A 233 -15.04 -23.05 -11.14
C VAL A 233 -16.51 -23.35 -11.45
N PRO A 234 -16.90 -24.62 -11.74
CA PRO A 234 -18.23 -24.95 -12.29
C PRO A 234 -19.47 -24.51 -11.50
N ILE A 235 -19.31 -24.07 -10.25
CA ILE A 235 -20.41 -23.61 -9.35
C ILE A 235 -20.26 -22.12 -9.00
N LEU A 236 -19.02 -21.63 -8.93
CA LEU A 236 -18.68 -20.29 -8.43
C LEU A 236 -18.32 -19.29 -9.54
N GLY A 237 -18.29 -19.73 -10.80
CA GLY A 237 -17.89 -18.92 -11.95
C GLY A 237 -16.38 -18.64 -11.97
N ASP A 238 -16.01 -17.50 -12.57
CA ASP A 238 -14.61 -17.08 -12.70
C ASP A 238 -14.08 -16.49 -11.40
N ILE A 239 -13.30 -17.27 -10.65
CA ILE A 239 -12.62 -16.80 -9.43
C ILE A 239 -11.24 -16.24 -9.79
N LEU A 240 -10.93 -15.06 -9.24
CA LEU A 240 -9.68 -14.34 -9.44
C LEU A 240 -8.77 -14.40 -8.20
N SER A 241 -8.35 -15.60 -7.79
CA SER A 241 -7.61 -15.75 -6.54
C SER A 241 -6.15 -15.32 -6.67
N PHE A 242 -5.72 -14.38 -5.81
CA PHE A 242 -4.34 -13.90 -5.73
C PHE A 242 -3.85 -13.85 -4.26
N THR A 243 -3.74 -15.03 -3.65
CA THR A 243 -3.36 -15.18 -2.23
C THR A 243 -1.94 -14.69 -1.93
N THR A 244 -1.65 -14.42 -0.65
CA THR A 244 -0.30 -14.06 -0.20
C THR A 244 0.71 -15.19 -0.47
N GLY A 245 0.27 -16.45 -0.32
CA GLY A 245 1.07 -17.65 -0.61
C GLY A 245 1.43 -17.78 -2.09
N PHE A 246 0.49 -17.54 -3.00
CA PHE A 246 0.77 -17.52 -4.45
C PHE A 246 1.70 -16.36 -4.81
N LYS A 247 1.47 -15.16 -4.26
CA LYS A 247 2.34 -13.99 -4.47
C LYS A 247 3.77 -14.21 -3.98
N PHE A 248 3.95 -14.88 -2.84
CA PHE A 248 5.27 -15.26 -2.33
C PHE A 248 6.00 -16.20 -3.29
N ASN A 249 5.32 -17.26 -3.75
CA ASN A 249 5.89 -18.21 -4.71
C ASN A 249 6.24 -17.56 -6.05
N LEU A 250 5.41 -16.65 -6.55
CA LEU A 250 5.70 -15.89 -7.77
C LEU A 250 7.00 -15.09 -7.65
N ARG A 251 7.20 -14.38 -6.52
CA ARG A 251 8.44 -13.62 -6.26
C ARG A 251 9.66 -14.54 -6.13
N LEU A 252 9.49 -15.68 -5.48
CA LEU A 252 10.55 -16.66 -5.32
C LEU A 252 11.02 -17.20 -6.68
N ILE A 253 10.08 -17.59 -7.54
CA ILE A 253 10.35 -18.13 -8.87
C ILE A 253 10.96 -17.07 -9.82
N LEU A 254 10.40 -15.85 -9.85
CA LEU A 254 10.78 -14.85 -10.85
C LEU A 254 11.96 -13.94 -10.44
N PHE A 255 12.20 -13.73 -9.14
CA PHE A 255 13.08 -12.65 -8.68
C PHE A 255 14.08 -13.02 -7.58
N GLN A 256 13.82 -14.04 -6.75
CA GLN A 256 14.59 -14.28 -5.52
C GLN A 256 15.34 -15.62 -5.45
N SER A 257 14.97 -16.61 -6.27
CA SER A 257 15.67 -17.90 -6.27
C SER A 257 17.02 -17.84 -7.01
N PRO A 258 18.00 -18.70 -6.68
CA PRO A 258 19.28 -18.75 -7.40
C PRO A 258 19.17 -19.07 -8.90
N TYR A 259 18.05 -19.64 -9.32
CA TYR A 259 17.73 -19.98 -10.73
C TYR A 259 16.73 -19.00 -11.35
N ALA A 260 16.42 -17.88 -10.69
CA ALA A 260 15.55 -16.85 -11.23
C ALA A 260 16.15 -16.20 -12.49
N PRO A 261 15.30 -15.63 -13.37
CA PRO A 261 15.72 -14.80 -14.50
C PRO A 261 16.69 -13.66 -14.14
N PHE A 262 16.54 -13.10 -12.93
CA PHE A 262 17.42 -12.04 -12.44
C PHE A 262 18.64 -12.62 -11.72
N ASP A 263 19.82 -12.23 -12.17
CA ASP A 263 21.08 -12.45 -11.45
C ASP A 263 21.36 -11.29 -10.50
N GLN A 264 21.91 -11.61 -9.33
CA GLN A 264 22.23 -10.69 -8.23
C GLN A 264 21.08 -9.76 -7.76
N ARG A 265 19.83 -9.97 -8.24
CA ARG A 265 18.60 -9.18 -8.01
C ARG A 265 18.44 -7.87 -8.80
N TRP A 266 19.47 -7.38 -9.50
CA TRP A 266 19.36 -6.11 -10.24
C TRP A 266 19.71 -6.21 -11.73
N HIS A 267 20.24 -7.35 -12.21
CA HIS A 267 20.44 -7.60 -13.63
C HIS A 267 19.59 -8.76 -14.13
N LEU A 268 19.08 -8.65 -15.35
CA LEU A 268 18.46 -9.77 -16.06
C LEU A 268 19.57 -10.58 -16.74
N ARG A 269 19.60 -11.90 -16.54
CA ARG A 269 20.59 -12.79 -17.19
C ARG A 269 20.60 -12.56 -18.70
N GLN A 270 21.80 -12.44 -19.28
CA GLN A 270 21.98 -12.09 -20.70
C GLN A 270 21.27 -13.06 -21.66
N GLU A 271 21.20 -14.35 -21.30
CA GLU A 271 20.40 -15.39 -21.99
C GLU A 271 18.95 -14.94 -22.29
N TYR A 272 18.31 -14.24 -21.36
CA TYR A 272 16.91 -13.79 -21.47
C TYR A 272 16.77 -12.57 -22.39
N LYS A 273 17.85 -11.82 -22.63
CA LYS A 273 17.88 -10.72 -23.61
C LYS A 273 17.96 -11.28 -25.06
N VAL A 274 18.45 -12.51 -25.25
CA VAL A 274 18.65 -13.14 -26.57
C VAL A 274 17.39 -13.89 -27.06
N HIS A 275 16.93 -13.60 -28.27
CA HIS A 275 15.70 -14.20 -28.81
C HIS A 275 15.81 -15.71 -29.13
N SER A 276 16.99 -16.20 -29.56
CA SER A 276 17.16 -17.59 -30.02
C SER A 276 16.91 -18.65 -28.93
N GLN A 277 17.13 -18.31 -27.66
CA GLN A 277 16.98 -19.24 -26.53
C GLN A 277 15.57 -19.21 -25.89
N ARG A 278 14.64 -18.39 -26.41
CA ARG A 278 13.28 -18.16 -25.88
C ARG A 278 12.55 -19.45 -25.48
N THR A 279 12.54 -20.46 -26.34
CA THR A 279 11.81 -21.72 -26.10
C THR A 279 12.49 -22.61 -25.05
N ALA A 280 13.82 -22.66 -25.05
CA ALA A 280 14.60 -23.39 -24.03
C ALA A 280 14.41 -22.78 -22.63
N LEU A 281 14.52 -21.45 -22.53
CA LEU A 281 14.27 -20.71 -21.28
C LEU A 281 12.83 -20.87 -20.79
N ALA A 282 11.84 -20.85 -21.69
CA ALA A 282 10.44 -21.11 -21.33
C ALA A 282 10.23 -22.53 -20.79
N GLN A 283 10.89 -23.54 -21.37
CA GLN A 283 10.87 -24.91 -20.85
C GLN A 283 11.56 -25.04 -19.49
N GLN A 284 12.71 -24.37 -19.30
CA GLN A 284 13.43 -24.33 -18.02
C GLN A 284 12.58 -23.68 -16.92
N LEU A 285 12.01 -22.51 -17.18
CA LEU A 285 11.07 -21.84 -16.26
C LEU A 285 9.85 -22.72 -15.97
N ALA A 286 9.29 -23.41 -16.96
CA ALA A 286 8.18 -24.34 -16.76
C ALA A 286 8.54 -25.54 -15.86
N ARG A 287 9.78 -26.07 -15.97
CA ARG A 287 10.30 -27.13 -15.08
C ARG A 287 10.48 -26.62 -13.64
N PHE A 288 11.02 -25.41 -13.47
CA PHE A 288 11.15 -24.81 -12.14
C PHE A 288 9.79 -24.51 -11.50
N ILE A 289 8.83 -23.93 -12.23
CA ILE A 289 7.45 -23.74 -11.75
C ILE A 289 6.83 -25.06 -11.29
N LEU A 290 7.03 -26.15 -12.04
CA LEU A 290 6.55 -27.49 -11.66
C LEU A 290 7.21 -27.99 -10.38
N LEU A 291 8.53 -27.86 -10.23
CA LEU A 291 9.26 -28.27 -9.03
C LEU A 291 8.81 -27.50 -7.79
N TYR A 292 8.67 -26.17 -7.88
CA TYR A 292 8.12 -25.35 -6.80
C TYR A 292 6.65 -25.70 -6.50
N GLY A 293 5.83 -25.99 -7.51
CA GLY A 293 4.46 -26.46 -7.33
C GLY A 293 4.38 -27.79 -6.56
N LEU A 294 5.22 -28.77 -6.92
CA LEU A 294 5.32 -30.06 -6.21
C LEU A 294 5.83 -29.88 -4.77
N ALA A 295 6.81 -29.00 -4.54
CA ALA A 295 7.30 -28.70 -3.19
C ALA A 295 6.22 -28.03 -2.32
N ASN A 296 5.43 -27.11 -2.88
CA ASN A 296 4.28 -26.51 -2.17
C ASN A 296 3.19 -27.56 -1.89
N LEU A 297 2.94 -28.50 -2.80
CA LEU A 297 1.99 -29.59 -2.58
C LEU A 297 2.43 -30.49 -1.42
N LEU A 298 3.72 -30.86 -1.35
CA LEU A 298 4.28 -31.66 -0.25
C LEU A 298 4.20 -30.93 1.11
N LEU A 299 4.42 -29.61 1.12
CA LEU A 299 4.35 -28.79 2.33
C LEU A 299 2.92 -28.37 2.71
N SER A 300 1.95 -28.54 1.80
CA SER A 300 0.57 -28.05 1.97
C SER A 300 -0.12 -28.45 3.29
N PRO A 301 -0.05 -29.69 3.83
CA PRO A 301 -0.71 -30.02 5.09
C PRO A 301 -0.12 -29.25 6.29
N PHE A 302 1.19 -29.06 6.33
CA PHE A 302 1.86 -28.31 7.42
C PHE A 302 1.55 -26.81 7.35
N ILE A 303 1.57 -26.24 6.13
CA ILE A 303 1.18 -24.84 5.93
C ILE A 303 -0.30 -24.64 6.26
N PHE A 304 -1.18 -25.59 5.91
CA PHE A 304 -2.61 -25.53 6.25
C PHE A 304 -2.84 -25.57 7.76
N ILE A 305 -2.20 -26.49 8.50
CA ILE A 305 -2.26 -26.52 9.97
C ILE A 305 -1.82 -25.17 10.55
N TRP A 306 -0.70 -24.62 10.07
CA TRP A 306 -0.25 -23.29 10.51
C TRP A 306 -1.27 -22.18 10.21
N GLN A 307 -1.90 -22.17 9.03
CA GLN A 307 -2.93 -21.18 8.68
C GLN A 307 -4.18 -21.31 9.56
N VAL A 308 -4.64 -22.54 9.85
CA VAL A 308 -5.76 -22.80 10.78
C VAL A 308 -5.44 -22.23 12.17
N LEU A 309 -4.27 -22.56 12.73
CA LEU A 309 -3.86 -22.10 14.06
C LEU A 309 -3.69 -20.57 14.11
N ASN A 310 -3.02 -20.00 13.11
CA ASN A 310 -2.79 -18.56 13.02
C ASN A 310 -4.11 -17.77 12.87
N LEU A 311 -5.08 -18.30 12.09
CA LEU A 311 -6.39 -17.69 11.97
C LEU A 311 -7.20 -17.83 13.27
N PHE A 312 -7.18 -18.99 13.91
CA PHE A 312 -7.86 -19.25 15.17
C PHE A 312 -7.34 -18.31 16.28
N TYR A 313 -6.03 -18.32 16.56
CA TYR A 313 -5.46 -17.47 17.62
C TYR A 313 -5.43 -15.98 17.26
N GLY A 314 -5.39 -15.63 15.97
CA GLY A 314 -5.36 -14.23 15.51
C GLY A 314 -6.72 -13.54 15.49
N TYR A 315 -7.83 -14.28 15.31
CA TYR A 315 -9.15 -13.68 15.06
C TYR A 315 -10.29 -14.15 15.97
N THR A 316 -10.13 -15.18 16.82
CA THR A 316 -11.22 -15.65 17.70
C THR A 316 -11.79 -14.57 18.63
N GLU A 317 -10.95 -13.68 19.19
CA GLU A 317 -11.42 -12.52 19.97
C GLU A 317 -12.28 -11.58 19.11
N LEU A 318 -11.81 -11.26 17.90
CA LEU A 318 -12.49 -10.36 16.98
C LEU A 318 -13.87 -10.89 16.55
N VAL A 319 -13.96 -12.19 16.25
CA VAL A 319 -15.23 -12.87 15.90
C VAL A 319 -16.19 -12.88 17.09
N ARG A 320 -15.69 -13.07 18.32
CA ARG A 320 -16.51 -13.05 19.53
C ARG A 320 -17.02 -11.64 19.87
N ARG A 321 -16.18 -10.61 19.70
CA ARG A 321 -16.52 -9.23 20.09
C ARG A 321 -17.40 -8.53 19.06
N GLU A 322 -17.05 -8.62 17.79
CA GLU A 322 -17.68 -7.84 16.71
C GLU A 322 -17.80 -8.68 15.42
N PRO A 323 -18.76 -9.63 15.34
CA PRO A 323 -18.90 -10.51 14.17
C PRO A 323 -19.15 -9.74 12.85
N GLY A 324 -19.77 -8.56 12.92
CA GLY A 324 -19.95 -7.66 11.77
C GLY A 324 -18.62 -7.22 11.11
N LEU A 325 -17.50 -7.24 11.82
CA LEU A 325 -16.19 -6.96 11.22
C LEU A 325 -15.77 -8.02 10.19
N LEU A 326 -16.25 -9.26 10.26
CA LEU A 326 -16.02 -10.27 9.21
C LEU A 326 -16.78 -9.93 7.91
N GLY A 327 -17.97 -9.34 8.05
CA GLY A 327 -18.80 -8.84 6.95
C GLY A 327 -18.28 -7.54 6.32
N SER A 328 -17.40 -6.81 7.01
CA SER A 328 -16.75 -5.65 6.41
C SER A 328 -15.80 -6.03 5.25
N ARG A 329 -15.61 -5.10 4.32
CA ARG A 329 -14.81 -5.32 3.10
C ARG A 329 -13.34 -4.92 3.28
N ARG A 330 -12.51 -5.27 2.30
CA ARG A 330 -11.11 -4.87 2.19
C ARG A 330 -10.67 -4.89 0.73
N TRP A 331 -9.67 -4.07 0.41
CA TRP A 331 -8.96 -4.17 -0.86
C TRP A 331 -8.26 -5.54 -0.97
N SER A 332 -8.55 -6.26 -2.05
CA SER A 332 -7.95 -7.57 -2.35
C SER A 332 -6.48 -7.42 -2.74
N ASN A 333 -5.71 -8.50 -2.65
CA ASN A 333 -4.31 -8.49 -3.08
C ASN A 333 -4.19 -8.19 -4.60
N TYR A 334 -5.19 -8.59 -5.39
CA TYR A 334 -5.31 -8.25 -6.81
C TYR A 334 -5.60 -6.76 -6.99
N GLY A 335 -6.63 -6.22 -6.34
CA GLY A 335 -6.98 -4.80 -6.39
C GLY A 335 -5.78 -3.92 -6.02
N ARG A 336 -5.01 -4.31 -5.00
CA ARG A 336 -3.76 -3.62 -4.58
C ARG A 336 -2.61 -3.65 -5.60
N LEU A 337 -2.69 -4.45 -6.68
CA LEU A 337 -1.75 -4.41 -7.82
C LEU A 337 -2.39 -3.77 -9.05
N TYR A 338 -3.66 -4.05 -9.32
CA TYR A 338 -4.41 -3.45 -10.44
C TYR A 338 -4.52 -1.93 -10.27
N LEU A 339 -4.88 -1.46 -9.08
CA LEU A 339 -5.08 -0.04 -8.77
C LEU A 339 -3.77 0.73 -8.48
N ARG A 340 -2.61 0.05 -8.45
CA ARG A 340 -1.31 0.66 -8.10
C ARG A 340 -0.64 1.28 -9.32
N HIS A 341 -0.18 2.53 -9.21
CA HIS A 341 0.63 3.20 -10.24
C HIS A 341 2.05 2.61 -10.33
N PHE A 342 2.72 2.82 -11.45
CA PHE A 342 4.17 2.62 -11.53
C PHE A 342 4.89 3.59 -10.58
N ASN A 343 5.96 3.12 -9.93
CA ASN A 343 6.74 3.88 -8.94
C ASN A 343 5.97 4.41 -7.71
N GLU A 344 4.75 3.96 -7.43
CA GLU A 344 4.04 4.30 -6.19
C GLU A 344 4.54 3.47 -5.01
N LEU A 345 4.89 4.13 -3.89
CA LEU A 345 5.32 3.48 -2.65
C LEU A 345 4.14 2.87 -1.86
N ASP A 346 4.44 1.92 -0.98
CA ASP A 346 3.37 1.17 -0.27
C ASP A 346 2.52 2.06 0.65
N HIS A 347 3.12 3.09 1.26
CA HIS A 347 2.39 4.00 2.15
C HIS A 347 1.48 4.95 1.36
N SER A 348 1.93 5.48 0.23
CA SER A 348 1.14 6.32 -0.68
C SER A 348 -0.08 5.56 -1.21
N LEU A 349 0.12 4.32 -1.67
CA LEU A 349 -0.96 3.42 -2.08
C LEU A 349 -1.95 3.16 -0.93
N ASN A 350 -1.45 2.90 0.29
CA ASN A 350 -2.31 2.67 1.45
C ASN A 350 -3.14 3.91 1.80
N GLN A 351 -2.54 5.11 1.83
CA GLN A 351 -3.26 6.36 2.08
C GLN A 351 -4.38 6.56 1.05
N ARG A 352 -4.08 6.35 -0.23
CA ARG A 352 -5.03 6.48 -1.34
C ARG A 352 -6.19 5.48 -1.25
N LEU A 353 -5.90 4.20 -1.04
CA LEU A 353 -6.91 3.15 -0.84
C LEU A 353 -7.72 3.34 0.47
N ASN A 354 -7.13 3.91 1.52
CA ASN A 354 -7.85 4.20 2.76
C ASN A 354 -8.84 5.38 2.59
N ARG A 355 -8.48 6.42 1.84
CA ARG A 355 -9.43 7.51 1.50
C ARG A 355 -10.57 7.00 0.62
N GLY A 356 -10.27 6.16 -0.37
CA GLY A 356 -11.28 5.49 -1.21
C GLY A 356 -12.13 4.45 -0.47
N TYR A 357 -11.79 4.05 0.76
CA TYR A 357 -12.49 2.98 1.49
C TYR A 357 -13.93 3.36 1.85
N LYS A 358 -14.17 4.56 2.42
CA LYS A 358 -15.52 5.00 2.82
C LYS A 358 -16.48 5.03 1.61
N PRO A 359 -16.16 5.71 0.48
CA PRO A 359 -16.99 5.67 -0.74
C PRO A 359 -17.18 4.25 -1.31
N ALA A 360 -16.14 3.40 -1.28
CA ALA A 360 -16.24 2.02 -1.77
C ALA A 360 -17.17 1.13 -0.92
N VAL A 361 -17.25 1.38 0.39
CA VAL A 361 -18.25 0.73 1.26
C VAL A 361 -19.65 1.21 0.90
N SER A 362 -19.88 2.53 0.80
CA SER A 362 -21.18 3.10 0.44
C SER A 362 -21.69 2.62 -0.92
N TYR A 363 -20.82 2.60 -1.94
CA TYR A 363 -21.13 2.02 -3.25
C TYR A 363 -21.59 0.56 -3.11
N MET A 364 -20.81 -0.27 -2.39
CA MET A 364 -21.15 -1.69 -2.24
C MET A 364 -22.36 -1.97 -1.36
N SER A 365 -22.73 -1.05 -0.46
CA SER A 365 -23.94 -1.19 0.37
C SER A 365 -25.21 -0.75 -0.36
N SER A 366 -25.12 0.04 -1.44
CA SER A 366 -26.27 0.35 -2.31
C SER A 366 -26.85 -0.87 -3.02
N PHE A 367 -26.07 -1.96 -3.16
CA PHE A 367 -26.51 -3.21 -3.78
C PHE A 367 -27.00 -4.21 -2.72
N VAL A 368 -28.30 -4.19 -2.48
CA VAL A 368 -28.95 -5.00 -1.46
C VAL A 368 -29.73 -6.16 -2.07
N ASN A 369 -29.61 -7.36 -1.49
CA ASN A 369 -30.47 -8.50 -1.85
C ASN A 369 -31.68 -8.52 -0.90
N TYR A 370 -32.81 -8.01 -1.38
CA TYR A 370 -34.06 -7.93 -0.61
C TYR A 370 -34.53 -9.29 -0.08
N GLY A 371 -34.31 -10.40 -0.80
CA GLY A 371 -34.66 -11.73 -0.32
C GLY A 371 -33.85 -12.17 0.91
N VAL A 372 -32.58 -11.78 1.00
CA VAL A 372 -31.75 -12.02 2.19
C VAL A 372 -32.21 -11.16 3.36
N ILE A 373 -32.61 -9.91 3.10
CA ILE A 373 -33.05 -8.96 4.14
C ILE A 373 -34.36 -9.40 4.78
N GLU A 374 -35.39 -9.73 3.99
CA GLU A 374 -36.67 -10.19 4.54
C GLU A 374 -36.53 -11.54 5.28
N THR A 375 -35.66 -12.44 4.79
CA THR A 375 -35.30 -13.66 5.52
C THR A 375 -34.62 -13.34 6.86
N ALA A 376 -33.64 -12.41 6.87
CA ALA A 376 -32.93 -12.01 8.08
C ALA A 376 -33.86 -11.33 9.10
N LYS A 377 -34.79 -10.47 8.65
CA LYS A 377 -35.84 -9.88 9.48
C LYS A 377 -36.68 -10.96 10.15
N PHE A 378 -37.25 -11.90 9.38
CA PHE A 378 -38.07 -13.00 9.94
C PHE A 378 -37.30 -13.87 10.95
N VAL A 379 -36.07 -14.30 10.62
CA VAL A 379 -35.24 -15.13 11.51
C VAL A 379 -34.84 -14.35 12.77
N SER A 380 -34.50 -13.06 12.66
CA SER A 380 -34.20 -12.22 13.84
C SER A 380 -35.41 -12.02 14.76
N PHE A 381 -36.62 -11.90 14.21
CA PHE A 381 -37.86 -11.83 14.99
C PHE A 381 -38.11 -13.14 15.74
N ALA A 382 -38.05 -14.28 15.04
CA ALA A 382 -38.27 -15.59 15.64
C ALA A 382 -37.23 -15.93 16.74
N ALA A 383 -35.94 -15.74 16.44
CA ALA A 383 -34.86 -15.98 17.41
C ALA A 383 -34.94 -15.00 18.59
N GLY A 384 -35.26 -13.72 18.33
CA GLY A 384 -35.44 -12.70 19.36
C GLY A 384 -36.61 -12.98 20.29
N ALA A 385 -37.74 -13.46 19.77
CA ALA A 385 -38.91 -13.82 20.56
C ALA A 385 -38.62 -15.00 21.51
N ILE A 386 -38.01 -16.08 21.00
CA ILE A 386 -37.61 -17.24 21.82
C ILE A 386 -36.60 -16.79 22.90
N LEU A 387 -35.56 -16.04 22.50
CA LEU A 387 -34.53 -15.57 23.43
C LEU A 387 -35.10 -14.65 24.51
N ALA A 388 -36.06 -13.77 24.18
CA ALA A 388 -36.71 -12.89 25.15
C ALA A 388 -37.51 -13.67 26.21
N VAL A 389 -38.23 -14.74 25.79
CA VAL A 389 -38.94 -15.63 26.72
C VAL A 389 -37.96 -16.37 27.62
N LEU A 390 -36.85 -16.90 27.08
CA LEU A 390 -35.83 -17.58 27.88
C LEU A 390 -35.17 -16.62 28.88
N ILE A 391 -34.85 -15.38 28.47
CA ILE A 391 -34.31 -14.35 29.36
C ILE A 391 -35.30 -14.03 30.48
N LEU A 392 -36.58 -13.85 30.18
CA LEU A 392 -37.63 -13.59 31.19
C LEU A 392 -37.71 -14.74 32.20
N LEU A 393 -37.67 -15.99 31.73
CA LEU A 393 -37.68 -17.17 32.60
C LEU A 393 -36.43 -17.23 33.49
N THR A 394 -35.24 -16.92 32.97
CA THR A 394 -34.00 -16.88 33.78
C THR A 394 -33.93 -15.70 34.76
N ILE A 395 -34.72 -14.64 34.54
CA ILE A 395 -34.89 -13.53 35.49
C ILE A 395 -35.89 -13.89 36.58
N TYR A 396 -36.91 -14.69 36.24
CA TYR A 396 -37.88 -15.21 37.21
C TYR A 396 -37.27 -16.28 38.13
N ASP A 397 -36.46 -17.19 37.56
CA ASP A 397 -35.78 -18.26 38.28
C ASP A 397 -34.41 -18.59 37.64
N GLU A 398 -33.33 -18.49 38.43
CA GLU A 398 -31.97 -18.81 37.99
C GLU A 398 -31.81 -20.30 37.66
N ASP A 399 -32.63 -21.19 38.24
CA ASP A 399 -32.54 -22.64 38.03
C ASP A 399 -32.82 -23.04 36.57
N VAL A 400 -33.47 -22.17 35.79
CA VAL A 400 -33.62 -22.32 34.34
C VAL A 400 -32.25 -22.46 33.63
N LEU A 401 -31.20 -21.80 34.11
CA LEU A 401 -29.84 -21.92 33.55
C LEU A 401 -29.19 -23.28 33.81
N LYS A 402 -29.69 -24.05 34.79
CA LYS A 402 -29.20 -25.40 35.15
C LYS A 402 -29.81 -26.49 34.26
N VAL A 403 -30.86 -26.18 33.49
CA VAL A 403 -31.50 -27.11 32.55
C VAL A 403 -30.55 -27.43 31.40
N ASP A 404 -30.51 -28.71 31.01
CA ASP A 404 -29.66 -29.20 29.92
C ASP A 404 -29.80 -28.34 28.65
N HIS A 405 -28.65 -27.98 28.09
CA HIS A 405 -28.50 -27.15 26.89
C HIS A 405 -29.08 -25.72 26.95
N MET A 406 -29.67 -25.25 28.06
CA MET A 406 -30.30 -23.92 28.12
C MET A 406 -29.31 -22.79 27.77
N LEU A 407 -28.15 -22.76 28.45
CA LEU A 407 -27.11 -21.76 28.21
C LEU A 407 -26.57 -21.81 26.77
N THR A 408 -26.43 -23.01 26.19
CA THR A 408 -26.00 -23.18 24.79
C THR A 408 -27.06 -22.72 23.80
N LEU A 409 -28.35 -22.93 24.09
CA LEU A 409 -29.46 -22.46 23.28
C LEU A 409 -29.57 -20.93 23.30
N MET A 410 -29.52 -20.32 24.49
CA MET A 410 -29.51 -18.85 24.64
C MET A 410 -28.31 -18.22 23.91
N THR A 411 -27.12 -18.82 24.04
CA THR A 411 -25.91 -18.36 23.34
C THR A 411 -26.06 -18.50 21.82
N GLY A 412 -26.58 -19.63 21.34
CA GLY A 412 -26.82 -19.88 19.92
C GLY A 412 -27.83 -18.90 19.32
N LEU A 413 -28.97 -18.68 19.99
CA LEU A 413 -29.97 -17.68 19.59
C LEU A 413 -29.40 -16.25 19.58
N GLY A 414 -28.57 -15.89 20.56
CA GLY A 414 -27.87 -14.61 20.59
C GLY A 414 -26.91 -14.41 19.41
N VAL A 415 -26.16 -15.45 19.03
CA VAL A 415 -25.28 -15.42 17.84
C VAL A 415 -26.11 -15.31 16.56
N VAL A 416 -27.18 -16.10 16.40
CA VAL A 416 -28.09 -16.02 15.23
C VAL A 416 -28.69 -14.62 15.12
N LEU A 417 -29.18 -14.05 16.21
CA LEU A 417 -29.74 -12.69 16.24
C LEU A 417 -28.70 -11.63 15.84
N GLY A 418 -27.46 -11.75 16.34
CA GLY A 418 -26.35 -10.87 15.97
C GLY A 418 -25.99 -10.95 14.47
N VAL A 419 -25.94 -12.15 13.91
CA VAL A 419 -25.68 -12.37 12.48
C VAL A 419 -26.83 -11.81 11.63
N CYS A 420 -28.09 -12.12 11.95
CA CYS A 420 -29.23 -11.61 11.19
C CYS A 420 -29.30 -10.08 11.21
N ARG A 421 -29.03 -9.44 12.36
CA ARG A 421 -28.95 -7.97 12.43
C ARG A 421 -27.81 -7.39 11.59
N SER A 422 -26.69 -8.09 11.43
CA SER A 422 -25.59 -7.64 10.55
C SER A 422 -25.89 -7.73 9.04
N LEU A 423 -26.96 -8.44 8.66
CA LEU A 423 -27.41 -8.56 7.26
C LEU A 423 -28.47 -7.51 6.89
N ILE A 424 -29.06 -6.82 7.87
CA ILE A 424 -30.08 -5.79 7.65
C ILE A 424 -29.34 -4.44 7.48
N PRO A 425 -29.47 -3.76 6.32
CA PRO A 425 -28.87 -2.44 6.11
C PRO A 425 -29.60 -1.35 6.89
N ASP A 426 -28.96 -0.20 7.04
CA ASP A 426 -29.58 1.01 7.61
C ASP A 426 -30.70 1.54 6.71
N GLU A 427 -31.84 1.89 7.32
CA GLU A 427 -33.03 2.39 6.62
C GLU A 427 -32.81 3.75 5.96
N ASN A 428 -31.84 4.54 6.46
CA ASN A 428 -31.57 5.91 5.99
C ASN A 428 -30.42 5.99 4.95
N MET A 429 -30.10 4.88 4.27
CA MET A 429 -29.03 4.86 3.27
C MET A 429 -29.46 5.55 1.96
N VAL A 430 -28.69 6.56 1.54
CA VAL A 430 -28.85 7.19 0.21
C VAL A 430 -28.20 6.30 -0.85
N CYS A 431 -28.98 5.89 -1.86
CA CYS A 431 -28.59 4.90 -2.87
C CYS A 431 -28.27 5.54 -4.24
N ASP A 432 -27.14 6.24 -4.33
CA ASP A 432 -26.66 6.86 -5.58
C ASP A 432 -25.36 6.18 -6.10
N PRO A 433 -25.44 5.01 -6.75
CA PRO A 433 -24.26 4.21 -7.09
C PRO A 433 -23.31 4.89 -8.09
N GLU A 434 -23.81 5.67 -9.05
CA GLU A 434 -22.98 6.46 -9.99
C GLU A 434 -22.14 7.51 -9.25
N GLN A 435 -22.76 8.28 -8.35
CA GLN A 435 -22.06 9.30 -7.57
C GLN A 435 -21.02 8.67 -6.64
N MET A 436 -21.35 7.56 -5.98
CA MET A 436 -20.40 6.84 -5.13
C MET A 436 -19.24 6.25 -5.95
N MET A 437 -19.49 5.73 -7.16
CA MET A 437 -18.43 5.26 -8.06
C MET A 437 -17.52 6.41 -8.53
N GLN A 438 -18.07 7.58 -8.85
CA GLN A 438 -17.27 8.77 -9.18
C GLN A 438 -16.37 9.21 -8.01
N LEU A 439 -16.88 9.16 -6.77
CA LEU A 439 -16.09 9.44 -5.57
C LEU A 439 -15.01 8.36 -5.30
N VAL A 440 -15.29 7.09 -5.60
CA VAL A 440 -14.28 6.02 -5.60
C VAL A 440 -13.20 6.32 -6.65
N LEU A 441 -13.59 6.59 -7.90
CA LEU A 441 -12.69 6.91 -9.00
C LEU A 441 -11.76 8.09 -8.69
N ALA A 442 -12.31 9.16 -8.13
CA ALA A 442 -11.54 10.35 -7.74
C ALA A 442 -10.37 10.01 -6.81
N GLN A 443 -10.54 9.05 -5.90
CA GLN A 443 -9.49 8.62 -4.97
C GLN A 443 -8.62 7.47 -5.53
N VAL A 444 -9.23 6.51 -6.21
CA VAL A 444 -8.61 5.23 -6.62
C VAL A 444 -7.97 5.29 -8.01
N HIS A 445 -8.29 6.33 -8.79
CA HIS A 445 -7.75 6.71 -10.10
C HIS A 445 -7.95 5.74 -11.27
N TYR A 446 -8.22 4.46 -10.99
CA TYR A 446 -8.41 3.42 -12.00
C TYR A 446 -9.81 2.84 -11.96
N GLN A 447 -10.44 2.81 -13.14
CA GLN A 447 -11.75 2.22 -13.41
C GLN A 447 -11.78 1.71 -14.86
N PRO A 448 -12.29 0.51 -15.14
CA PRO A 448 -12.54 0.03 -16.50
C PRO A 448 -13.56 0.87 -17.27
N ASP A 449 -13.34 1.05 -18.58
CA ASP A 449 -14.24 1.79 -19.49
C ASP A 449 -15.69 1.27 -19.53
N SER A 450 -15.89 0.00 -19.19
CA SER A 450 -17.19 -0.68 -19.19
C SER A 450 -18.08 -0.28 -18.00
N TRP A 451 -17.54 0.42 -17.00
CA TRP A 451 -18.25 0.78 -15.78
C TRP A 451 -18.88 2.17 -15.81
N LYS A 452 -18.36 3.08 -16.64
CA LYS A 452 -18.91 4.44 -16.75
C LYS A 452 -20.30 4.38 -17.38
N ASP A 453 -21.23 5.16 -16.82
CA ASP A 453 -22.68 5.18 -17.10
C ASP A 453 -23.41 3.85 -16.81
N HIS A 454 -22.73 2.94 -16.12
CA HIS A 454 -23.15 1.56 -15.88
C HIS A 454 -22.94 1.13 -14.42
N ALA A 455 -22.60 2.06 -13.53
CA ALA A 455 -22.24 1.77 -12.14
C ALA A 455 -23.41 1.22 -11.32
N HIS A 456 -24.64 1.23 -11.84
CA HIS A 456 -25.82 0.61 -11.22
C HIS A 456 -26.02 -0.87 -11.61
N LYS A 457 -25.17 -1.45 -12.48
CA LYS A 457 -25.35 -2.82 -13.00
C LYS A 457 -24.57 -3.87 -12.20
N ASP A 458 -25.19 -5.03 -11.97
CA ASP A 458 -24.63 -6.15 -11.19
C ASP A 458 -23.26 -6.65 -11.67
N TYR A 459 -22.95 -6.56 -12.97
CA TYR A 459 -21.61 -6.96 -13.46
C TYR A 459 -20.52 -6.01 -12.95
N VAL A 460 -20.81 -4.70 -12.84
CA VAL A 460 -19.88 -3.71 -12.29
C VAL A 460 -19.69 -3.95 -10.80
N GLN A 461 -20.77 -4.22 -10.06
CA GLN A 461 -20.70 -4.64 -8.67
C GLN A 461 -19.82 -5.90 -8.51
N THR A 462 -19.99 -6.89 -9.38
CA THR A 462 -19.24 -8.17 -9.34
C THR A 462 -17.75 -7.96 -9.62
N GLU A 463 -17.39 -7.23 -10.68
CA GLU A 463 -16.00 -6.93 -11.02
C GLU A 463 -15.33 -6.04 -9.95
N PHE A 464 -16.02 -5.01 -9.44
CA PHE A 464 -15.53 -4.22 -8.32
C PHE A 464 -15.36 -5.07 -7.05
N GLY A 465 -16.22 -6.07 -6.85
CA GLY A 465 -16.14 -7.04 -5.76
C GLY A 465 -14.86 -7.89 -5.76
N GLN A 466 -14.26 -8.15 -6.93
CA GLN A 466 -12.95 -8.82 -7.04
C GLN A 466 -11.80 -7.92 -6.55
N MET A 467 -11.96 -6.59 -6.63
CA MET A 467 -11.00 -5.62 -6.09
C MET A 467 -11.28 -5.26 -4.63
N PHE A 468 -12.55 -5.28 -4.21
CA PHE A 468 -13.04 -4.87 -2.91
C PHE A 468 -13.86 -5.97 -2.21
N GLN A 469 -13.17 -7.07 -1.91
CA GLN A 469 -13.75 -8.31 -1.39
C GLN A 469 -14.08 -8.26 0.11
N LEU A 470 -14.95 -9.16 0.55
CA LEU A 470 -15.33 -9.33 1.96
C LEU A 470 -14.18 -9.94 2.76
N LYS A 471 -14.00 -9.54 4.03
CA LYS A 471 -12.88 -10.04 4.86
C LYS A 471 -12.96 -11.55 5.10
N TYR A 472 -14.15 -12.13 5.29
CA TYR A 472 -14.29 -13.58 5.40
C TYR A 472 -13.89 -14.33 4.10
N VAL A 473 -14.15 -13.75 2.91
CA VAL A 473 -13.71 -14.34 1.63
C VAL A 473 -12.18 -14.35 1.57
N TYR A 474 -11.53 -13.23 1.91
CA TYR A 474 -10.06 -13.18 2.04
C TYR A 474 -9.51 -14.24 3.00
N PHE A 475 -10.16 -14.44 4.15
CA PHE A 475 -9.73 -15.46 5.11
C PHE A 475 -9.88 -16.88 4.57
N LEU A 476 -10.98 -17.18 3.87
CA LEU A 476 -11.17 -18.47 3.20
C LEU A 476 -10.14 -18.69 2.08
N GLU A 477 -9.84 -17.66 1.28
CA GLU A 477 -8.79 -17.71 0.25
C GLU A 477 -7.40 -17.98 0.85
N GLU A 478 -6.99 -17.28 1.92
CA GLU A 478 -5.69 -17.50 2.56
C GLU A 478 -5.63 -18.86 3.30
N LEU A 479 -6.76 -19.35 3.83
CA LEU A 479 -6.87 -20.67 4.44
C LEU A 479 -6.74 -21.80 3.40
N LEU A 480 -7.37 -21.66 2.24
CA LEU A 480 -7.30 -22.63 1.12
C LEU A 480 -6.06 -22.44 0.23
N SER A 481 -5.35 -21.32 0.38
CA SER A 481 -4.10 -20.98 -0.32
C SER A 481 -3.07 -22.12 -0.41
N PRO A 482 -2.82 -22.94 0.63
CA PRO A 482 -1.85 -24.05 0.56
C PRO A 482 -2.22 -25.13 -0.45
N PHE A 483 -3.52 -25.31 -0.75
CA PHE A 483 -4.02 -26.27 -1.73
C PHE A 483 -4.21 -25.64 -3.11
N ILE A 484 -4.72 -24.40 -3.17
CA ILE A 484 -4.94 -23.68 -4.43
C ILE A 484 -3.61 -23.32 -5.10
N THR A 485 -2.63 -22.82 -4.35
CA THR A 485 -1.32 -22.37 -4.88
C THR A 485 -0.60 -23.44 -5.72
N PRO A 486 -0.37 -24.69 -5.25
CA PRO A 486 0.31 -25.70 -6.08
C PRO A 486 -0.46 -26.07 -7.34
N ILE A 487 -1.81 -26.11 -7.31
CA ILE A 487 -2.65 -26.36 -8.49
C ILE A 487 -2.47 -25.22 -9.51
N VAL A 488 -2.49 -23.97 -9.05
CA VAL A 488 -2.29 -22.79 -9.91
C VAL A 488 -0.88 -22.77 -10.52
N LEU A 489 0.16 -23.08 -9.74
CA LEU A 489 1.53 -23.18 -10.24
C LEU A 489 1.67 -24.27 -11.32
N CYS A 490 1.28 -25.51 -10.99
CA CYS A 490 1.48 -26.68 -11.85
C CYS A 490 0.68 -26.63 -13.17
N PHE A 491 -0.56 -26.15 -13.14
CA PHE A 491 -1.47 -26.21 -14.29
C PHE A 491 -1.66 -24.89 -15.03
N HIS A 492 -1.67 -23.74 -14.33
CA HIS A 492 -1.94 -22.44 -14.95
C HIS A 492 -0.65 -21.66 -15.24
N LEU A 493 0.16 -21.36 -14.22
CA LEU A 493 1.37 -20.54 -14.37
C LEU A 493 2.39 -21.20 -15.31
N ARG A 494 2.57 -22.52 -15.19
CA ARG A 494 3.44 -23.33 -16.07
C ARG A 494 3.14 -23.12 -17.56
N ARG A 495 1.84 -23.05 -17.94
CA ARG A 495 1.41 -22.85 -19.33
C ARG A 495 1.70 -21.43 -19.85
N LYS A 496 1.76 -20.43 -18.96
CA LYS A 496 2.13 -19.04 -19.31
C LYS A 496 3.65 -18.76 -19.30
N SER A 497 4.50 -19.76 -19.05
CA SER A 497 5.97 -19.58 -19.01
C SER A 497 6.53 -18.84 -20.23
N LEU A 498 6.12 -19.20 -21.45
CA LEU A 498 6.55 -18.52 -22.68
C LEU A 498 6.19 -17.03 -22.68
N GLN A 499 4.95 -16.68 -22.32
CA GLN A 499 4.48 -15.30 -22.22
C GLN A 499 5.26 -14.50 -21.17
N ILE A 500 5.68 -15.14 -20.08
CA ILE A 500 6.51 -14.51 -19.02
C ILE A 500 7.93 -14.25 -19.53
N ILE A 501 8.55 -15.19 -20.25
CA ILE A 501 9.88 -14.98 -20.86
C ILE A 501 9.83 -13.84 -21.89
N ASP A 502 8.79 -13.81 -22.73
CA ASP A 502 8.61 -12.74 -23.73
C ASP A 502 8.35 -11.38 -23.08
N PHE A 503 7.57 -11.35 -22.00
CA PHE A 503 7.37 -10.15 -21.21
C PHE A 503 8.70 -9.64 -20.61
N LEU A 504 9.49 -10.52 -19.98
CA LEU A 504 10.77 -10.13 -19.40
C LEU A 504 11.75 -9.63 -20.46
N ARG A 505 11.83 -10.28 -21.62
CA ARG A 505 12.70 -9.82 -22.72
C ARG A 505 12.26 -8.48 -23.31
N ASN A 506 10.96 -8.31 -23.56
CA ASN A 506 10.44 -7.15 -24.29
C ASN A 506 10.26 -5.89 -23.41
N TYR A 507 10.09 -6.05 -22.09
CA TYR A 507 9.80 -4.95 -21.14
C TYR A 507 10.85 -4.75 -20.06
N THR A 508 12.06 -5.30 -20.24
CA THR A 508 13.23 -4.95 -19.44
C THR A 508 14.09 -3.97 -20.22
N ILE A 509 14.52 -2.89 -19.58
CA ILE A 509 15.53 -1.98 -20.11
C ILE A 509 16.63 -1.74 -19.08
N GLU A 510 17.83 -1.45 -19.56
CA GLU A 510 19.00 -1.21 -18.73
C GLU A 510 19.19 0.29 -18.53
N VAL A 511 19.10 0.75 -17.28
CA VAL A 511 19.25 2.16 -16.91
C VAL A 511 20.61 2.39 -16.24
N GLN A 512 21.37 3.34 -16.77
CA GLN A 512 22.70 3.67 -16.27
C GLN A 512 22.68 4.01 -14.77
N GLY A 513 23.53 3.32 -14.00
CA GLY A 513 23.58 3.49 -12.55
C GLY A 513 22.40 2.92 -11.76
N VAL A 514 21.47 2.18 -12.38
CA VAL A 514 20.37 1.46 -11.71
C VAL A 514 20.32 -0.02 -12.09
N GLY A 515 20.67 -0.39 -13.33
CA GLY A 515 20.59 -1.78 -13.85
C GLY A 515 19.27 -2.06 -14.56
N ASP A 516 18.85 -3.32 -14.60
CA ASP A 516 17.70 -3.78 -15.38
C ASP A 516 16.36 -3.50 -14.68
N VAL A 517 15.55 -2.63 -15.27
CA VAL A 517 14.25 -2.16 -14.73
C VAL A 517 13.10 -2.37 -15.73
N CYS A 518 11.88 -2.43 -15.19
CA CYS A 518 10.67 -2.54 -16.00
C CYS A 518 10.51 -1.28 -16.85
N SER A 519 10.33 -1.41 -18.16
CA SER A 519 10.28 -0.28 -19.09
C SER A 519 9.16 0.72 -18.78
N PHE A 520 7.99 0.24 -18.35
CA PHE A 520 6.88 1.08 -17.90
C PHE A 520 7.22 1.93 -16.67
N ALA A 521 8.21 1.54 -15.87
CA ALA A 521 8.65 2.31 -14.70
C ALA A 521 9.57 3.49 -15.03
N GLN A 522 9.91 3.73 -16.31
CA GLN A 522 10.53 4.99 -16.73
C GLN A 522 9.50 6.09 -17.04
N LEU A 523 8.20 5.80 -17.01
CA LEU A 523 7.13 6.77 -17.28
C LEU A 523 7.24 7.42 -18.69
N ASP A 524 7.83 6.67 -19.64
CA ASP A 524 8.05 7.08 -21.03
C ASP A 524 6.79 6.89 -21.89
N ILE A 525 5.99 7.96 -21.96
CA ILE A 525 4.75 8.01 -22.73
C ILE A 525 5.02 7.85 -24.24
N GLY A 526 6.17 8.32 -24.75
CA GLY A 526 6.51 8.19 -26.16
C GLY A 526 6.58 6.73 -26.60
N LYS A 527 7.18 5.86 -25.78
CA LYS A 527 7.37 4.43 -26.11
C LYS A 527 6.21 3.52 -25.71
N HIS A 528 5.52 3.83 -24.61
CA HIS A 528 4.58 2.89 -23.98
C HIS A 528 3.18 3.46 -23.70
N GLY A 529 2.92 4.73 -24.03
CA GLY A 529 1.65 5.38 -23.78
C GLY A 529 0.48 4.79 -24.59
N ASP A 530 -0.73 4.95 -24.07
CA ASP A 530 -1.97 4.58 -24.75
C ASP A 530 -2.45 5.75 -25.62
N LEU A 531 -2.56 5.52 -26.93
CA LEU A 531 -3.10 6.49 -27.89
C LEU A 531 -4.54 6.91 -27.51
N LYS A 532 -5.30 6.06 -26.81
CA LYS A 532 -6.65 6.37 -26.30
C LYS A 532 -6.66 7.35 -25.12
N TRP A 533 -5.48 7.64 -24.56
CA TRP A 533 -5.24 8.59 -23.48
C TRP A 533 -4.37 9.77 -23.93
N PHE A 534 -4.39 10.09 -25.22
CA PHE A 534 -3.77 11.28 -25.80
C PHE A 534 -2.23 11.32 -25.78
N ALA A 535 -1.56 10.16 -25.67
CA ALA A 535 -0.11 10.04 -25.75
C ALA A 535 0.45 10.72 -27.04
N PRO A 536 1.51 11.56 -27.00
CA PRO A 536 1.81 12.49 -28.10
C PRO A 536 2.32 11.90 -29.42
N VAL A 537 2.60 10.60 -29.53
CA VAL A 537 3.32 10.01 -30.66
C VAL A 537 2.77 8.65 -31.07
N ARG A 538 2.40 8.48 -32.34
CA ARG A 538 2.37 7.16 -33.00
C ARG A 538 3.81 6.72 -33.26
N VAL A 539 4.41 5.92 -32.37
CA VAL A 539 5.65 5.21 -32.72
C VAL A 539 5.33 4.23 -33.85
N LYS A 540 6.09 4.32 -34.95
CA LYS A 540 6.00 3.42 -36.12
C LYS A 540 6.53 2.01 -35.81
N THR A 541 5.96 1.37 -34.82
CA THR A 541 6.14 -0.06 -34.57
C THR A 541 4.79 -0.75 -34.69
N ASP A 542 4.65 -1.68 -35.63
CA ASP A 542 3.44 -2.47 -35.89
C ASP A 542 3.00 -3.38 -34.71
N ASN A 543 3.66 -3.25 -33.56
CA ASN A 543 3.45 -4.02 -32.35
C ASN A 543 2.56 -3.25 -31.35
N THR A 544 1.25 -3.30 -31.58
CA THR A 544 0.19 -2.98 -30.58
C THR A 544 0.42 -3.64 -29.22
N ILE A 545 1.20 -4.72 -29.20
CA ILE A 545 1.70 -5.44 -28.02
C ILE A 545 2.30 -4.49 -26.98
N GLY A 546 3.03 -3.43 -27.37
CA GLY A 546 3.87 -2.61 -26.49
C GLY A 546 3.16 -1.68 -25.48
N ILE A 547 1.91 -1.29 -25.77
CA ILE A 547 1.16 -0.19 -25.11
C ILE A 547 0.65 -0.56 -23.70
N THR A 548 0.67 0.36 -22.72
CA THR A 548 0.00 0.08 -21.43
C THR A 548 -1.52 0.11 -21.55
N ASN A 549 -2.20 -0.84 -20.92
CA ASN A 549 -3.66 -0.83 -20.84
C ASN A 549 -4.16 0.26 -19.87
N ASP A 550 -5.35 0.78 -20.15
CA ASP A 550 -6.16 1.67 -19.30
C ASP A 550 -5.45 2.92 -18.76
N GLY A 551 -4.64 3.59 -19.60
CA GLY A 551 -4.03 4.88 -19.26
C GLY A 551 -3.04 4.80 -18.11
N LYS A 552 -2.53 3.59 -17.86
CA LYS A 552 -1.81 3.31 -16.63
C LYS A 552 -0.51 4.08 -16.53
N LEU A 553 0.15 4.34 -17.66
CA LEU A 553 1.39 5.10 -17.71
C LEU A 553 1.16 6.59 -17.48
N GLU A 554 0.12 7.13 -18.11
CA GLU A 554 -0.30 8.52 -18.10
C GLU A 554 -0.68 8.96 -16.70
N LEU A 555 -1.57 8.20 -16.05
CA LEU A 555 -1.97 8.43 -14.66
C LEU A 555 -0.78 8.20 -13.69
N SER A 556 0.13 7.27 -14.00
CA SER A 556 1.34 7.07 -13.18
C SER A 556 2.32 8.22 -13.30
N LEU A 557 2.48 8.83 -14.49
CA LEU A 557 3.30 10.02 -14.69
C LEU A 557 2.73 11.19 -13.89
N MET A 558 1.43 11.47 -14.05
CA MET A 558 0.75 12.52 -13.30
C MET A 558 0.92 12.33 -11.78
N HIS A 559 0.61 11.14 -11.27
CA HIS A 559 0.79 10.81 -9.85
C HIS A 559 2.24 10.97 -9.38
N PHE A 560 3.22 10.53 -10.18
CA PHE A 560 4.63 10.54 -9.78
C PHE A 560 5.22 11.96 -9.76
N HIS A 561 4.97 12.75 -10.79
CA HIS A 561 5.34 14.17 -10.85
C HIS A 561 4.69 14.93 -9.70
N HIS A 562 3.40 14.68 -9.47
CA HIS A 562 2.64 15.29 -8.40
C HIS A 562 3.19 14.96 -7.00
N ALA A 563 3.60 13.71 -6.76
CA ALA A 563 4.19 13.27 -5.50
C ALA A 563 5.66 13.69 -5.31
N ASN A 564 6.38 14.02 -6.39
CA ASN A 564 7.80 14.38 -6.38
C ASN A 564 8.01 15.67 -7.20
N PRO A 565 7.60 16.85 -6.72
CA PRO A 565 7.64 18.09 -7.51
C PRO A 565 9.05 18.60 -7.85
N GLN A 566 10.09 18.05 -7.21
CA GLN A 566 11.49 18.36 -7.50
C GLN A 566 12.09 17.48 -8.62
N TRP A 567 11.39 16.41 -9.02
CA TRP A 567 11.83 15.52 -10.09
C TRP A 567 11.72 16.22 -11.46
N GLN A 568 12.85 16.34 -12.14
CA GLN A 568 12.91 16.86 -13.52
C GLN A 568 12.37 15.82 -14.49
N MET A 569 11.24 16.16 -15.12
CA MET A 569 10.54 15.31 -16.08
C MET A 569 11.17 15.40 -17.48
N PRO A 570 11.17 14.34 -18.30
CA PRO A 570 11.60 14.42 -19.70
C PRO A 570 10.70 15.36 -20.53
N LYS A 571 11.30 16.16 -21.42
CA LYS A 571 10.60 17.19 -22.22
C LYS A 571 9.34 16.69 -22.96
N GLN A 572 9.34 15.45 -23.47
CA GLN A 572 8.17 14.88 -24.15
C GLN A 572 6.98 14.69 -23.20
N CYS A 573 7.25 14.30 -21.96
CA CYS A 573 6.25 14.13 -20.91
C CYS A 573 5.78 15.49 -20.35
N GLU A 574 6.66 16.51 -20.37
CA GLU A 574 6.33 17.91 -20.04
C GLU A 574 5.32 18.49 -21.05
N MET A 575 5.65 18.46 -22.35
CA MET A 575 4.74 18.90 -23.43
C MET A 575 3.38 18.16 -23.42
N TYR A 576 3.35 16.90 -22.97
CA TYR A 576 2.12 16.14 -22.81
C TYR A 576 1.25 16.67 -21.66
N LEU A 577 1.84 16.91 -20.48
CA LEU A 577 1.10 17.45 -19.33
C LEU A 577 0.64 18.89 -19.58
N GLU A 578 1.44 19.73 -20.25
CA GLU A 578 1.05 21.09 -20.63
C GLU A 578 -0.20 21.08 -21.52
N LYS A 579 -0.21 20.30 -22.61
CA LYS A 579 -1.36 20.17 -23.53
C LYS A 579 -2.63 19.67 -22.84
N ILE A 580 -2.50 18.80 -21.84
CA ILE A 580 -3.67 18.34 -21.04
C ILE A 580 -4.18 19.45 -20.12
N GLN A 581 -3.28 20.22 -19.50
CA GLN A 581 -3.67 21.36 -18.68
C GLN A 581 -4.33 22.47 -19.50
N GLU A 582 -3.86 22.72 -20.73
CA GLU A 582 -4.49 23.63 -21.70
C GLU A 582 -5.93 23.18 -22.01
N ARG A 583 -6.12 21.92 -22.43
CA ARG A 583 -7.45 21.35 -22.72
C ARG A 583 -8.39 21.30 -21.52
N ALA A 584 -7.85 21.19 -20.30
CA ALA A 584 -8.62 21.29 -19.06
C ALA A 584 -9.20 22.69 -18.88
N MET A 585 -8.41 23.73 -19.14
CA MET A 585 -8.87 25.12 -19.10
C MET A 585 -9.90 25.41 -20.19
N GLU A 586 -9.71 24.91 -21.40
CA GLU A 586 -10.68 25.06 -22.52
C GLU A 586 -12.02 24.41 -22.19
N ASN A 587 -12.02 23.14 -21.77
CA ASN A 587 -13.26 22.38 -21.48
C ASN A 587 -14.07 22.97 -20.33
N LEU A 588 -13.43 23.60 -19.35
CA LEU A 588 -14.12 24.15 -18.18
C LEU A 588 -14.95 25.40 -18.47
N GLN A 589 -14.77 26.00 -19.65
CA GLN A 589 -15.70 27.01 -20.17
C GLN A 589 -17.00 26.37 -20.69
N THR A 590 -17.03 25.05 -20.91
CA THR A 590 -18.15 24.31 -21.53
C THR A 590 -18.81 23.27 -20.61
N SER A 591 -18.12 22.69 -19.63
CA SER A 591 -18.61 21.53 -18.85
C SER A 591 -19.15 21.86 -17.45
N SER A 592 -20.43 21.54 -17.22
CA SER A 592 -21.14 21.75 -15.95
C SER A 592 -20.85 20.69 -14.86
N ILE A 593 -20.28 19.53 -15.24
CA ILE A 593 -20.12 18.36 -14.34
C ILE A 593 -19.04 18.59 -13.27
N LEU A 594 -17.96 19.31 -13.61
CA LEU A 594 -16.91 19.67 -12.65
C LEU A 594 -17.42 20.66 -11.58
N GLN A 595 -18.43 21.49 -11.89
CA GLN A 595 -19.04 22.40 -10.91
C GLN A 595 -19.89 21.67 -9.85
N GLN A 596 -20.53 20.54 -10.19
CA GLN A 596 -21.33 19.77 -9.22
C GLN A 596 -20.48 18.85 -8.32
N SER A 597 -19.38 18.30 -8.85
CA SER A 597 -18.54 17.32 -8.14
C SER A 597 -17.50 17.95 -7.20
N LEU A 598 -16.93 19.11 -7.56
CA LEU A 598 -15.94 19.82 -6.70
C LEU A 598 -16.43 20.10 -5.26
N PRO A 599 -17.63 20.66 -5.02
CA PRO A 599 -18.08 21.03 -3.68
C PRO A 599 -18.27 19.81 -2.76
N GLN A 600 -18.64 18.66 -3.33
CA GLN A 600 -18.82 17.41 -2.58
C GLN A 600 -17.49 16.71 -2.34
N MET A 601 -16.56 16.73 -3.31
CA MET A 601 -15.19 16.28 -3.09
C MET A 601 -14.51 17.06 -1.96
N GLN A 602 -14.64 18.39 -1.94
CA GLN A 602 -14.17 19.22 -0.84
C GLN A 602 -14.78 18.78 0.50
N ARG A 603 -16.10 18.63 0.60
CA ARG A 603 -16.75 18.12 1.83
C ARG A 603 -16.23 16.73 2.23
N SER A 604 -16.02 15.82 1.30
CA SER A 604 -15.51 14.48 1.61
C SER A 604 -14.08 14.52 2.16
N PHE A 605 -13.21 15.39 1.62
CA PHE A 605 -11.85 15.64 2.13
C PHE A 605 -11.85 16.29 3.53
N TYR A 606 -12.79 17.19 3.81
CA TYR A 606 -12.89 17.88 5.11
C TYR A 606 -13.76 17.17 6.15
N SER A 607 -14.37 16.03 5.82
CA SER A 607 -15.25 15.25 6.72
C SER A 607 -14.51 14.24 7.63
N ASP A 608 -13.18 14.22 7.63
CA ASP A 608 -12.43 13.45 8.63
C ASP A 608 -12.35 14.24 9.95
N PRO A 609 -12.77 13.66 11.09
CA PRO A 609 -12.98 14.41 12.33
C PRO A 609 -11.71 15.05 12.92
N ALA A 610 -10.53 14.71 12.41
CA ALA A 610 -9.24 15.26 12.81
C ALA A 610 -8.97 16.70 12.31
N THR A 611 -9.69 17.20 11.30
CA THR A 611 -9.52 18.59 10.77
C THR A 611 -10.64 19.56 11.18
N THR A 612 -11.75 19.06 11.75
CA THR A 612 -12.88 19.90 12.19
C THR A 612 -12.57 20.85 13.36
N SER A 613 -11.49 20.65 14.10
CA SER A 613 -11.16 21.43 15.30
C SER A 613 -10.43 22.76 15.05
N THR A 614 -9.98 23.04 13.82
CA THR A 614 -9.15 24.23 13.51
C THR A 614 -9.74 25.19 12.47
N ILE A 615 -10.86 24.84 11.82
CA ILE A 615 -11.46 25.63 10.71
C ILE A 615 -12.81 26.27 11.09
N SER A 616 -13.21 26.26 12.36
CA SER A 616 -14.39 27.00 12.84
C SER A 616 -14.21 28.52 12.87
N ASN A 617 -12.97 29.04 12.81
CA ASN A 617 -12.66 30.46 13.05
C ASN A 617 -12.20 31.28 11.83
N HIS A 618 -12.12 30.70 10.62
CA HIS A 618 -11.64 31.42 9.42
C HIS A 618 -12.62 31.49 8.23
N SER A 619 -13.87 31.03 8.38
CA SER A 619 -14.90 31.17 7.34
C SER A 619 -15.62 32.53 7.40
N VAL A 620 -14.88 33.64 7.20
CA VAL A 620 -15.46 34.97 6.92
C VAL A 620 -14.81 35.55 5.66
N ILE A 621 -15.36 35.17 4.50
CA ILE A 621 -15.20 35.94 3.26
C ILE A 621 -16.58 36.57 2.98
N PRO A 622 -16.68 37.91 2.91
CA PRO A 622 -17.98 38.58 2.87
C PRO A 622 -18.65 38.48 1.49
N LYS A 623 -19.88 37.97 1.46
CA LYS A 623 -20.77 38.08 0.29
C LYS A 623 -21.22 39.54 0.10
N ARG A 624 -20.52 40.31 -0.74
CA ARG A 624 -20.99 41.59 -1.30
C ARG A 624 -20.43 41.88 -2.70
N LEU A 625 -21.16 41.47 -3.75
CA LEU A 625 -21.69 42.37 -4.80
C LEU A 625 -22.44 41.56 -5.89
N SER A 626 -23.76 41.44 -5.76
CA SER A 626 -24.69 41.18 -6.88
C SER A 626 -26.13 41.17 -6.36
N ASN A 627 -26.83 42.29 -6.53
CA ASN A 627 -28.29 42.41 -6.76
C ASN A 627 -28.74 43.85 -6.53
N SER A 628 -28.43 44.72 -7.49
CA SER A 628 -29.27 45.89 -7.77
C SER A 628 -30.43 45.43 -8.66
N ASN A 629 -31.54 45.03 -8.04
CA ASN A 629 -32.85 45.05 -8.71
C ASN A 629 -33.93 45.36 -7.67
N SER A 630 -34.57 46.51 -7.90
CA SER A 630 -35.57 47.09 -7.02
C SER A 630 -36.93 46.43 -7.20
N TYR A 631 -37.44 45.78 -6.15
CA TYR A 631 -38.89 45.71 -5.93
C TYR A 631 -39.23 45.85 -4.45
N THR A 632 -40.12 46.78 -4.16
CA THR A 632 -40.65 47.08 -2.83
C THR A 632 -41.74 46.10 -2.46
N HIS A 633 -41.66 45.48 -1.28
CA HIS A 633 -42.84 45.31 -0.43
C HIS A 633 -42.46 45.11 1.04
N SER A 634 -43.18 45.82 1.89
CA SER A 634 -43.04 45.85 3.36
C SER A 634 -44.07 44.97 4.04
N THR A 635 -43.69 44.25 5.10
CA THR A 635 -44.59 43.93 6.24
C THR A 635 -43.81 43.70 7.53
N HIS A 636 -44.40 44.15 8.65
CA HIS A 636 -43.90 44.10 10.03
C HIS A 636 -43.82 42.70 10.66
N LEU A 637 -43.03 42.58 11.75
CA LEU A 637 -43.31 41.94 13.07
C LEU A 637 -41.95 41.56 13.74
N THR A 638 -41.28 42.37 14.56
CA THR A 638 -41.48 42.76 15.99
C THR A 638 -41.29 41.64 17.06
N HIS A 639 -40.48 41.96 18.09
CA HIS A 639 -40.22 41.23 19.36
C HIS A 639 -39.25 40.01 19.28
N THR A 640 -38.32 39.77 20.22
CA THR A 640 -37.96 40.50 21.46
C THR A 640 -36.49 40.29 21.85
N THR A 641 -35.87 41.28 22.49
CA THR A 641 -34.53 41.21 23.09
C THR A 641 -34.56 40.81 24.57
N THR A 642 -33.61 39.97 25.00
CA THR A 642 -33.12 39.94 26.39
C THR A 642 -31.60 39.93 26.41
N SER A 643 -31.02 41.01 26.93
CA SER A 643 -29.59 41.24 27.13
C SER A 643 -29.08 40.65 28.45
N ILE A 644 -27.78 40.34 28.52
CA ILE A 644 -26.91 40.66 29.67
C ILE A 644 -25.48 40.86 29.14
N SER A 645 -24.75 41.79 29.76
CA SER A 645 -23.47 42.34 29.29
C SER A 645 -22.32 41.95 30.23
N ILE A 646 -21.13 41.70 29.68
CA ILE A 646 -19.85 41.82 30.40
C ILE A 646 -18.85 42.55 29.49
N GLN A 647 -18.15 43.56 30.03
CA GLN A 647 -17.18 44.41 29.32
C GLN A 647 -15.73 43.86 29.38
N PRO A 648 -14.83 44.29 28.45
CA PRO A 648 -13.42 43.89 28.39
C PRO A 648 -12.51 44.78 29.28
N PRO A 649 -11.28 44.33 29.62
CA PRO A 649 -10.08 44.66 28.81
C PRO A 649 -9.07 43.47 28.79
N THR A 650 -7.81 43.50 28.32
CA THR A 650 -6.89 44.53 27.77
C THR A 650 -6.20 44.03 26.47
N SER A 651 -5.46 44.90 25.78
CA SER A 651 -4.53 44.58 24.68
C SER A 651 -3.06 44.57 25.12
N SER A 652 -2.26 43.60 24.68
CA SER A 652 -0.79 43.65 24.75
C SER A 652 -0.16 43.64 23.35
N ILE A 653 0.74 44.59 23.13
CA ILE A 653 1.47 44.79 21.86
C ILE A 653 2.73 43.94 21.90
N ILE A 654 2.95 43.07 20.91
CA ILE A 654 4.24 42.39 20.70
C ILE A 654 4.94 43.00 19.48
N ARG A 655 6.19 43.40 19.71
CA ARG A 655 7.07 44.13 18.81
C ARG A 655 7.72 43.17 17.82
N SER A 656 7.67 43.48 16.54
CA SER A 656 8.34 42.69 15.49
C SER A 656 9.79 43.16 15.31
N ASP A 657 10.76 42.42 15.82
CA ASP A 657 12.16 42.58 15.43
C ASP A 657 12.45 41.74 14.18
N ALA A 658 12.89 42.41 13.11
CA ALA A 658 13.20 41.79 11.83
C ALA A 658 14.71 41.56 11.70
N SER A 659 15.15 40.32 11.86
CA SER A 659 16.48 39.88 11.44
C SER A 659 16.43 39.31 10.02
N LYS A 660 17.18 39.93 9.10
CA LYS A 660 17.41 39.40 7.75
C LYS A 660 18.22 38.11 7.85
N ALA A 661 17.65 37.01 7.37
CA ALA A 661 18.37 35.79 7.03
C ALA A 661 18.00 35.41 5.60
N ASP A 662 18.96 35.52 4.68
CA ASP A 662 18.75 35.22 3.27
C ASP A 662 18.54 33.71 3.08
N LEU A 663 17.30 33.31 2.80
CA LEU A 663 16.94 31.95 2.41
C LEU A 663 17.00 31.84 0.87
N PRO A 664 17.71 30.85 0.30
CA PRO A 664 17.81 30.70 -1.14
C PRO A 664 16.46 30.37 -1.77
N TYR A 665 16.22 30.91 -2.96
CA TYR A 665 14.98 30.78 -3.73
C TYR A 665 14.46 29.33 -3.78
N LYS A 666 13.31 29.10 -3.15
CA LYS A 666 12.49 27.92 -3.44
C LYS A 666 11.91 28.07 -4.84
N HIS A 667 12.32 27.22 -5.78
CA HIS A 667 11.51 26.98 -6.98
C HIS A 667 10.11 26.54 -6.52
N LEU A 668 9.07 27.30 -6.89
CA LEU A 668 7.70 26.88 -6.66
C LEU A 668 7.40 25.65 -7.53
N ALA A 669 6.62 24.72 -6.99
CA ALA A 669 6.11 23.59 -7.76
C ALA A 669 5.18 24.09 -8.89
N PRO A 670 5.21 23.46 -10.07
CA PRO A 670 4.35 23.86 -11.19
C PRO A 670 2.87 23.82 -10.80
N LEU A 671 2.11 24.81 -11.30
CA LEU A 671 0.68 24.93 -11.08
C LEU A 671 -0.06 23.83 -11.84
N GLY A 672 -0.67 22.89 -11.12
CA GLY A 672 -1.53 21.86 -11.70
C GLY A 672 -2.92 22.38 -12.09
N VAL A 673 -3.79 21.46 -12.50
CA VAL A 673 -5.08 21.77 -13.13
C VAL A 673 -5.95 22.61 -12.19
N LEU A 674 -6.17 22.18 -10.94
CA LEU A 674 -7.04 22.88 -10.00
C LEU A 674 -6.56 24.29 -9.64
N SER A 675 -5.24 24.52 -9.55
CA SER A 675 -4.72 25.86 -9.26
C SER A 675 -4.84 26.80 -10.46
N LYS A 676 -4.68 26.30 -11.70
CA LYS A 676 -4.96 27.05 -12.94
C LYS A 676 -6.45 27.37 -13.12
N ILE A 677 -7.34 26.45 -12.75
CA ILE A 677 -8.80 26.68 -12.76
C ILE A 677 -9.18 27.79 -11.78
N HIS A 678 -8.61 27.78 -10.58
CA HIS A 678 -8.86 28.80 -9.57
C HIS A 678 -8.36 30.18 -10.07
N ALA A 679 -7.18 30.24 -10.68
CA ALA A 679 -6.63 31.45 -11.30
C ALA A 679 -7.60 32.08 -12.33
N GLN A 680 -8.12 31.28 -13.28
CA GLN A 680 -9.07 31.75 -14.28
C GLN A 680 -10.42 32.16 -13.67
N THR A 681 -10.94 31.41 -12.69
CA THR A 681 -12.25 31.68 -12.07
C THR A 681 -12.31 33.05 -11.39
N TYR A 682 -11.17 33.56 -10.90
CA TYR A 682 -11.05 34.88 -10.27
C TYR A 682 -10.51 35.99 -11.20
N GLY A 683 -10.32 35.72 -12.49
CA GLY A 683 -9.88 36.73 -13.47
C GLY A 683 -8.45 37.24 -13.25
N LEU A 684 -7.58 36.45 -12.61
CA LEU A 684 -6.20 36.83 -12.32
C LEU A 684 -5.28 36.52 -13.52
N SER A 685 -5.10 37.49 -14.42
CA SER A 685 -4.29 37.35 -15.63
C SER A 685 -2.78 37.51 -15.42
N ASP A 686 -2.34 38.09 -14.30
CA ASP A 686 -0.91 38.41 -14.07
C ASP A 686 -0.17 37.29 -13.34
N SER A 687 0.79 36.68 -14.03
CA SER A 687 1.68 35.61 -13.53
C SER A 687 2.41 35.96 -12.22
N ASN A 688 2.76 37.23 -12.01
CA ASN A 688 3.43 37.71 -10.80
C ASN A 688 2.49 37.88 -9.58
N TYR A 689 1.17 37.99 -9.78
CA TYR A 689 0.18 38.03 -8.70
C TYR A 689 -0.35 36.64 -8.32
N LEU A 690 -0.29 35.68 -9.24
CA LEU A 690 -0.66 34.29 -8.97
C LEU A 690 0.24 33.65 -7.91
N SER A 691 1.54 33.93 -7.90
CA SER A 691 2.47 33.38 -6.90
C SER A 691 2.19 33.88 -5.47
N SER A 692 1.74 35.12 -5.31
CA SER A 692 1.48 35.74 -3.99
C SER A 692 0.09 35.45 -3.42
N THR A 693 -0.90 35.17 -4.27
CA THR A 693 -2.29 34.90 -3.84
C THR A 693 -2.69 33.42 -3.85
N LEU A 694 -2.08 32.55 -4.66
CA LEU A 694 -2.27 31.09 -4.60
C LEU A 694 -1.24 30.35 -3.73
N GLY A 695 -0.16 31.02 -3.31
CA GLY A 695 0.79 30.48 -2.31
C GLY A 695 0.13 29.87 -1.05
N PRO A 696 -0.95 30.45 -0.47
CA PRO A 696 -1.67 29.84 0.65
C PRO A 696 -2.38 28.53 0.32
N LEU A 697 -2.80 28.32 -0.93
CA LEU A 697 -3.46 27.09 -1.38
C LEU A 697 -2.45 25.97 -1.65
N GLN A 698 -1.29 26.27 -2.25
CA GLN A 698 -0.21 25.27 -2.38
C GLN A 698 0.41 24.87 -1.01
N GLY A 699 0.29 25.72 0.00
CA GLY A 699 0.71 25.42 1.38
C GLY A 699 -0.24 24.55 2.20
N LEU A 700 -1.46 24.28 1.72
CA LEU A 700 -2.46 23.48 2.44
C LEU A 700 -2.17 21.96 2.35
N PRO A 701 -2.16 21.22 3.48
CA PRO A 701 -1.98 19.77 3.47
C PRO A 701 -3.02 19.08 2.58
N GLY A 702 -2.56 18.47 1.49
CA GLY A 702 -3.43 17.74 0.56
C GLY A 702 -4.05 18.57 -0.58
N ALA A 703 -3.79 19.87 -0.69
CA ALA A 703 -4.21 20.64 -1.88
C ALA A 703 -3.65 20.03 -3.18
N ALA A 704 -2.41 19.57 -3.10
CA ALA A 704 -1.74 18.80 -4.12
C ALA A 704 -2.55 17.52 -4.48
N GLN A 705 -2.88 16.69 -3.48
CA GLN A 705 -3.68 15.46 -3.67
C GLN A 705 -5.04 15.75 -4.34
N LEU A 706 -5.71 16.85 -3.99
CA LEU A 706 -6.97 17.26 -4.59
C LEU A 706 -6.81 17.56 -6.09
N ASP A 707 -5.71 18.20 -6.49
CA ASP A 707 -5.38 18.51 -7.88
C ASP A 707 -5.17 17.23 -8.72
N MET A 708 -4.45 16.23 -8.18
CA MET A 708 -4.31 14.91 -8.81
C MET A 708 -5.67 14.21 -8.98
N ASN A 709 -6.54 14.26 -7.96
CA ASN A 709 -7.86 13.63 -8.02
C ASN A 709 -8.76 14.28 -9.09
N VAL A 710 -8.74 15.62 -9.21
CA VAL A 710 -9.49 16.36 -10.24
C VAL A 710 -8.91 16.13 -11.64
N SER A 711 -7.57 16.16 -11.78
CA SER A 711 -6.88 15.83 -13.04
C SER A 711 -7.23 14.43 -13.52
N CYS A 712 -7.33 13.46 -12.62
CA CYS A 712 -7.73 12.09 -12.94
C CYS A 712 -9.18 11.99 -13.44
N LEU A 713 -10.14 12.61 -12.73
CA LEU A 713 -11.54 12.66 -13.19
C LEU A 713 -11.65 13.30 -14.57
N PHE A 714 -10.93 14.39 -14.80
CA PHE A 714 -10.90 15.07 -16.10
C PHE A 714 -10.37 14.18 -17.23
N MET A 715 -9.30 13.41 -17.01
CA MET A 715 -8.79 12.46 -18.00
C MET A 715 -9.80 11.35 -18.34
N HIS A 716 -10.54 10.85 -17.34
CA HIS A 716 -11.64 9.89 -17.56
C HIS A 716 -12.87 10.53 -18.24
N GLU A 717 -13.09 11.83 -18.07
CA GLU A 717 -14.10 12.57 -18.83
C GLU A 717 -13.69 12.72 -20.30
N LEU A 718 -12.46 13.18 -20.58
CA LEU A 718 -11.93 13.30 -21.94
C LEU A 718 -11.94 11.97 -22.70
N ARG A 719 -11.48 10.86 -22.08
CA ARG A 719 -11.48 9.52 -22.70
C ARG A 719 -12.90 9.10 -23.12
N HIS A 720 -13.89 9.44 -22.31
CA HIS A 720 -15.29 9.12 -22.55
C HIS A 720 -15.88 9.96 -23.69
N LYS A 721 -15.71 11.28 -23.68
CA LYS A 721 -16.13 12.16 -24.80
C LYS A 721 -15.51 11.73 -26.12
N TYR A 722 -14.22 11.41 -26.11
CA TYR A 722 -13.51 10.87 -27.29
C TYR A 722 -14.11 9.55 -27.79
N LYS A 723 -14.45 8.62 -26.89
CA LYS A 723 -15.11 7.34 -27.23
C LYS A 723 -16.52 7.54 -27.82
N HIS A 724 -17.21 8.62 -27.46
CA HIS A 724 -18.54 8.97 -27.98
C HIS A 724 -18.52 9.85 -29.24
N GLY A 725 -17.33 10.15 -29.79
CA GLY A 725 -17.21 10.90 -31.05
C GLY A 725 -17.34 12.41 -30.91
N GLU A 726 -17.35 12.96 -29.69
CA GLU A 726 -17.45 14.41 -29.45
C GLU A 726 -16.14 15.17 -29.79
N TYR A 727 -15.11 14.47 -30.29
CA TYR A 727 -13.79 14.99 -30.64
C TYR A 727 -13.24 14.33 -31.91
N GLU A 728 -13.56 14.85 -33.09
CA GLU A 728 -13.09 14.31 -34.38
C GLU A 728 -11.68 14.80 -34.81
N GLU A 729 -11.19 15.94 -34.29
CA GLU A 729 -10.00 16.63 -34.84
C GLU A 729 -8.63 15.99 -34.55
N LEU A 730 -8.56 14.87 -33.82
CA LEU A 730 -7.30 14.34 -33.27
C LEU A 730 -6.43 13.53 -34.26
N GLN A 731 -6.87 13.30 -35.50
CA GLN A 731 -6.06 12.60 -36.50
C GLN A 731 -5.05 13.50 -37.24
N ASN A 732 -5.24 14.82 -37.26
CA ASN A 732 -4.44 15.74 -38.10
C ASN A 732 -3.08 16.16 -37.50
N ILE A 733 -2.68 15.64 -36.35
CA ILE A 733 -1.46 16.09 -35.61
C ILE A 733 -0.21 15.27 -36.01
N SER A 734 -0.24 14.49 -37.11
CA SER A 734 0.81 13.51 -37.43
C SER A 734 1.84 13.89 -38.50
N GLU A 735 1.88 15.14 -39.00
CA GLU A 735 2.70 15.52 -40.17
C GLU A 735 3.97 16.35 -39.90
N GLU A 736 4.30 16.75 -38.66
CA GLU A 736 5.59 17.40 -38.38
C GLU A 736 6.65 16.42 -37.83
N PRO A 737 7.75 16.15 -38.57
CA PRO A 737 8.86 15.35 -38.09
C PRO A 737 9.84 16.20 -37.27
N ILE A 738 10.05 15.83 -35.99
CA ILE A 738 11.08 16.42 -35.13
C ILE A 738 12.33 15.51 -35.14
N PRO A 739 13.58 16.05 -35.16
CA PRO A 739 14.77 15.24 -35.43
C PRO A 739 15.11 14.21 -34.34
N GLU A 740 15.63 13.06 -34.75
CA GLU A 740 16.18 12.04 -33.84
C GLU A 740 17.45 12.53 -33.12
N THR A 741 17.34 12.97 -31.87
CA THR A 741 18.48 13.03 -30.96
C THR A 741 18.59 11.72 -30.18
N ARG A 742 19.61 10.91 -30.50
CA ARG A 742 20.01 9.75 -29.70
C ARG A 742 20.41 10.16 -28.28
N CYS A 743 19.88 9.46 -27.29
CA CYS A 743 20.43 9.31 -25.95
C CYS A 743 20.39 7.83 -25.57
#